data_AF-A0A9P4WN62-F1
#
_entry.id   AF-A0A9P4WN62-F1
#
_cell.length_a   1.000
_cell.length_b   1.000
_cell.length_c   1.000
_cell.angle_alpha   90.00
_cell.angle_beta   90.00
_cell.angle_gamma   90.00
#
_symmetry.space_group_name_H-M   'P 1'
#
loop_
_entity.id
_entity.type
_entity.pdbx_description
1 polymer ?
#
loop_
_entity_poly.entity_id
_entity_poly.type
_entity_poly.pdbx_seq_one_letter_code
_entity_poly.pdbx_strand_id
1 'polypeptide(L)'
;MAHLNGSAPQGEHTLQSLPKSNVFTSNLPPDAAFPTPKDSHDAPRQTLGPRMVKEALYTYVRPDPQGESEILGVSQRALRDLGLKEEEVQTEEFKQLVSGGKILTWDPEKPDEGIYPWAQCYGGYQFGQWAGQLGDGRAISLFESTNPSTGTRYEIQLKGAGRTPYSRFADGRAVLRSSIREFVVSEYLNAIGIPTTRALALTLNNGTRIMRERVEPGAIVTRFAQSWIRFGTFDLQRLRGDRETLRTLTDYTAEHVYGGWDKLPSKLPAGEAKATHTQVKTGVAKDTIEGEGTEEENRYTRLYRAIVRNNAATVAKWQAYGFMNGVLNTDNTSILGLSIDFGPFAFLDTFDPTYTPNHDDHMLRYSYRNQPTIIWWNLVRLGEAFGELMGAGSNVDNAEFVEKGVSEDGAPELVKRAEECIERAGEEYKAVFLAEYKRLMTARLGLKSQQDSDFDTLFSELLDFLEAYELDFHHAFRRLSSLSVSKLDSDEARQNAADIFFRSDNLPKDGAESRGRIAKWLQKWSARVKEDWGEDDSGRQEAMKAVNPSFVPRSWILDELIDRIEKKGEREILPQIMKMNLEPFSESWGLDAEEEQRFIGDVPKYKVAMFGMTKYYGGLVPQLSGDGYKRVRRFEESRLYENVSETFTQNPADQFPASQDYSDLLQADNSRPKRSSIVSQ
;
A
#
# COMPACT_ATOMS: atom_id res chain seq x y z
N MET A 1 8.81 15.27 2.40
CA MET A 1 10.28 15.18 2.23
C MET A 1 11.08 15.64 3.47
N ALA A 2 10.50 16.39 4.43
CA ALA A 2 11.23 16.82 5.65
C ALA A 2 11.64 15.69 6.62
N HIS A 3 11.20 14.44 6.41
CA HIS A 3 11.60 13.27 7.21
C HIS A 3 12.88 12.57 6.72
N LEU A 4 13.45 12.96 5.58
CA LEU A 4 14.58 12.21 4.99
C LEU A 4 15.97 12.75 5.37
N ASN A 5 16.07 13.93 5.99
CA ASN A 5 17.35 14.58 6.31
C ASN A 5 17.48 15.09 7.76
N GLY A 6 16.75 14.50 8.72
CA GLY A 6 16.90 14.81 10.14
C GLY A 6 17.23 13.55 10.92
N SER A 7 18.20 13.64 11.83
CA SER A 7 18.39 12.68 12.91
C SER A 7 17.08 12.60 13.71
N ALA A 8 16.17 11.70 13.34
CA ALA A 8 15.03 11.36 14.17
C ALA A 8 15.59 11.05 15.56
N PRO A 9 15.02 11.65 16.63
CA PRO A 9 15.54 11.46 17.98
C PRO A 9 15.68 9.96 18.25
N GLN A 10 16.81 9.57 18.84
CA GLN A 10 16.98 8.19 19.30
C GLN A 10 15.81 7.83 20.22
N GLY A 11 15.32 6.60 20.15
CA GLY A 11 14.27 6.18 21.05
C GLY A 11 14.78 6.20 22.49
N GLU A 12 13.97 6.73 23.41
CA GLU A 12 14.38 6.95 24.80
C GLU A 12 13.69 5.99 25.77
N HIS A 13 12.84 5.09 25.27
CA HIS A 13 11.98 4.24 26.08
C HIS A 13 12.35 2.75 25.97
N THR A 14 12.24 2.05 27.08
CA THR A 14 12.22 0.58 27.11
C THR A 14 10.83 0.06 26.76
N LEU A 15 10.72 -1.22 26.40
CA LEU A 15 9.42 -1.87 26.18
C LEU A 15 8.49 -1.71 27.38
N GLN A 16 8.99 -1.78 28.61
CA GLN A 16 8.19 -1.58 29.81
C GLN A 16 7.64 -0.15 29.90
N SER A 17 8.50 0.85 29.68
CA SER A 17 8.14 2.27 29.85
C SER A 17 7.31 2.84 28.70
N LEU A 18 7.26 2.19 27.54
CA LEU A 18 6.43 2.65 26.43
C LEU A 18 4.95 2.69 26.82
N PRO A 19 4.22 3.79 26.53
CA PRO A 19 2.78 3.85 26.69
C PRO A 19 2.10 2.81 25.81
N LYS A 20 1.29 1.95 26.42
CA LYS A 20 0.51 0.91 25.73
C LYS A 20 -0.97 1.17 25.87
N SER A 21 -1.72 0.86 24.82
CA SER A 21 -3.17 1.00 24.78
C SER A 21 -3.82 -0.12 23.97
N ASN A 22 -5.14 -0.15 24.02
CA ASN A 22 -6.00 -1.04 23.26
C ASN A 22 -7.24 -0.27 22.79
N VAL A 23 -7.02 0.92 22.23
CA VAL A 23 -8.06 1.83 21.72
C VAL A 23 -8.94 1.09 20.72
N PHE A 24 -8.37 0.27 19.83
CA PHE A 24 -9.14 -0.58 18.92
C PHE A 24 -10.12 -1.49 19.65
N THR A 25 -9.66 -2.35 20.56
CA THR A 25 -10.53 -3.34 21.23
C THR A 25 -11.46 -2.73 22.27
N SER A 26 -11.12 -1.56 22.81
CA SER A 26 -11.96 -0.84 23.79
C SER A 26 -13.14 -0.09 23.15
N ASN A 27 -13.08 0.21 21.84
CA ASN A 27 -14.10 1.01 21.16
C ASN A 27 -14.89 0.25 20.09
N LEU A 28 -14.50 -0.99 19.78
CA LEU A 28 -15.13 -1.78 18.73
C LEU A 28 -15.71 -3.09 19.31
N PRO A 29 -16.78 -3.65 18.71
CA PRO A 29 -17.42 -4.87 19.21
C PRO A 29 -16.51 -6.10 19.08
N PRO A 30 -16.30 -6.86 20.18
CA PRO A 30 -15.66 -8.17 20.13
C PRO A 30 -16.61 -9.23 19.59
N ASP A 31 -16.02 -10.33 19.14
CA ASP A 31 -16.70 -11.58 18.86
C ASP A 31 -17.48 -12.09 20.09
N ALA A 32 -18.80 -12.23 19.95
CA ALA A 32 -19.68 -12.65 21.03
C ALA A 32 -19.35 -14.04 21.62
N ALA A 33 -18.63 -14.90 20.90
CA ALA A 33 -18.16 -16.18 21.44
C ALA A 33 -16.98 -16.02 22.42
N PHE A 34 -16.25 -14.90 22.34
CA PHE A 34 -15.12 -14.57 23.20
C PHE A 34 -15.17 -13.09 23.59
N PRO A 35 -16.17 -12.68 24.41
CA PRO A 35 -16.42 -11.28 24.72
C PRO A 35 -15.33 -10.67 25.61
N THR A 36 -14.58 -11.48 26.35
CA THR A 36 -13.48 -11.02 27.21
C THR A 36 -12.14 -11.73 26.90
N PRO A 37 -11.00 -11.11 27.28
CA PRO A 37 -9.70 -11.77 27.28
C PRO A 37 -9.68 -13.14 27.96
N LYS A 38 -10.36 -13.25 29.11
CA LYS A 38 -10.43 -14.47 29.91
C LYS A 38 -11.12 -15.59 29.15
N ASP A 39 -12.26 -15.31 28.52
CA ASP A 39 -13.02 -16.31 27.76
C ASP A 39 -12.17 -16.89 26.64
N SER A 40 -11.42 -16.04 25.92
CA SER A 40 -10.48 -16.51 24.90
C SER A 40 -9.34 -17.33 25.51
N HIS A 41 -8.72 -16.85 26.59
CA HIS A 41 -7.57 -17.50 27.22
C HIS A 41 -7.89 -18.91 27.73
N ASP A 42 -9.02 -19.07 28.41
CA ASP A 42 -9.46 -20.33 29.00
C ASP A 42 -9.96 -21.33 27.94
N ALA A 43 -10.37 -20.84 26.77
CA ALA A 43 -10.90 -21.70 25.71
C ALA A 43 -9.82 -22.63 25.12
N PRO A 44 -10.16 -23.89 24.83
CA PRO A 44 -9.26 -24.80 24.11
C PRO A 44 -8.84 -24.20 22.76
N ARG A 45 -7.56 -24.34 22.37
CA ARG A 45 -7.06 -23.73 21.12
C ARG A 45 -7.86 -24.12 19.88
N GLN A 46 -8.44 -25.32 19.85
CA GLN A 46 -9.26 -25.80 18.74
C GLN A 46 -10.53 -24.96 18.52
N THR A 47 -11.07 -24.33 19.57
CA THR A 47 -12.28 -23.48 19.47
C THR A 47 -11.97 -22.08 18.97
N LEU A 48 -10.70 -21.67 18.96
CA LEU A 48 -10.18 -20.46 18.29
C LEU A 48 -9.86 -20.71 16.80
N GLY A 49 -10.27 -21.85 16.27
CA GLY A 49 -10.08 -22.22 14.87
C GLY A 49 -11.06 -21.52 13.90
N PRO A 50 -10.87 -21.75 12.59
CA PRO A 50 -11.59 -21.08 11.51
C PRO A 50 -13.11 -21.16 11.62
N ARG A 51 -13.79 -20.01 11.56
CA ARG A 51 -15.26 -19.92 11.53
C ARG A 51 -15.75 -18.57 11.03
N MET A 52 -17.06 -18.50 10.76
CA MET A 52 -17.73 -17.23 10.53
C MET A 52 -17.91 -16.48 11.86
N VAL A 53 -17.63 -15.18 11.83
CA VAL A 53 -17.76 -14.24 12.95
C VAL A 53 -18.67 -13.10 12.48
N LYS A 54 -19.76 -12.85 13.19
CA LYS A 54 -20.78 -11.85 12.84
C LYS A 54 -20.84 -10.79 13.93
N GLU A 55 -21.32 -9.58 13.58
CA GLU A 55 -21.57 -8.48 14.51
C GLU A 55 -20.34 -8.13 15.38
N ALA A 56 -19.15 -8.29 14.81
CA ALA A 56 -17.88 -8.08 15.51
C ALA A 56 -16.79 -7.64 14.54
N LEU A 57 -15.84 -6.88 15.07
CA LEU A 57 -14.69 -6.37 14.31
C LEU A 57 -13.37 -7.04 14.69
N TYR A 58 -13.36 -7.85 15.75
CA TYR A 58 -12.22 -8.67 16.12
C TYR A 58 -12.62 -9.85 17.00
N THR A 59 -11.69 -10.79 17.16
CA THR A 59 -11.74 -11.84 18.19
C THR A 59 -10.49 -11.74 19.06
N TYR A 60 -10.63 -11.80 20.38
CA TYR A 60 -9.49 -12.00 21.27
C TYR A 60 -8.84 -13.35 20.97
N VAL A 61 -7.53 -13.37 20.72
CA VAL A 61 -6.77 -14.59 20.40
C VAL A 61 -5.41 -14.52 21.07
N ARG A 62 -4.69 -15.65 21.13
CA ARG A 62 -3.32 -15.69 21.63
C ARG A 62 -2.39 -16.34 20.61
N PRO A 63 -1.14 -15.86 20.47
CA PRO A 63 -0.13 -16.56 19.67
C PRO A 63 -0.07 -18.06 20.00
N ASP A 64 0.19 -18.86 18.99
CA ASP A 64 0.56 -20.25 19.21
C ASP A 64 1.89 -20.31 19.96
N PRO A 65 2.15 -21.36 20.76
CA PRO A 65 3.46 -21.56 21.32
C PRO A 65 4.47 -21.65 20.17
N GLN A 66 5.54 -20.88 20.27
CA GLN A 66 6.67 -21.00 19.36
C GLN A 66 7.72 -21.93 19.94
N GLY A 67 8.49 -22.58 19.07
CA GLY A 67 9.69 -23.32 19.49
C GLY A 67 10.84 -22.37 19.80
N GLU A 68 12.06 -22.86 19.65
CA GLU A 68 13.25 -22.00 19.72
C GLU A 68 13.21 -20.93 18.64
N SER A 69 13.51 -19.68 19.00
CA SER A 69 13.47 -18.55 18.09
C SER A 69 14.83 -17.88 17.96
N GLU A 70 15.14 -17.47 16.73
CA GLU A 70 16.35 -16.74 16.37
C GLU A 70 15.93 -15.43 15.69
N ILE A 71 16.36 -14.28 16.24
CA ILE A 71 16.13 -12.99 15.60
C ILE A 71 17.15 -12.83 14.47
N LEU A 72 16.68 -12.77 13.23
CA LEU A 72 17.54 -12.63 12.06
C LEU A 72 17.87 -11.16 11.76
N GLY A 73 16.96 -10.24 12.10
CA GLY A 73 17.18 -8.81 11.86
C GLY A 73 16.16 -7.93 12.58
N VAL A 74 16.58 -6.72 12.90
CA VAL A 74 15.77 -5.65 13.50
C VAL A 74 16.00 -4.36 12.72
N SER A 75 14.94 -3.64 12.37
CA SER A 75 15.07 -2.33 11.71
C SER A 75 15.32 -1.23 12.74
N GLN A 76 16.47 -0.57 12.62
CA GLN A 76 16.85 0.56 13.49
C GLN A 76 15.98 1.81 13.28
N ARG A 77 15.40 1.98 12.08
CA ARG A 77 14.40 3.05 11.85
C ARG A 77 13.09 2.73 12.56
N ALA A 78 12.62 1.48 12.43
CA ALA A 78 11.41 1.03 13.10
C ALA A 78 11.45 1.18 14.63
N LEU A 79 12.60 0.90 15.27
CA LEU A 79 12.78 1.14 16.71
C LEU A 79 12.55 2.61 17.07
N ARG A 80 13.16 3.53 16.32
CA ARG A 80 12.99 4.98 16.52
C ARG A 80 11.55 5.43 16.30
N ASP A 81 10.86 4.89 15.31
CA ASP A 81 9.45 5.20 15.06
C ASP A 81 8.54 4.75 16.21
N LEU A 82 8.85 3.63 16.87
CA LEU A 82 8.17 3.19 18.08
C LEU A 82 8.62 3.93 19.36
N GLY A 83 9.74 4.67 19.31
CA GLY A 83 10.34 5.34 20.46
C GLY A 83 11.19 4.43 21.34
N LEU A 84 11.62 3.27 20.82
CA LEU A 84 12.42 2.28 21.54
C LEU A 84 13.92 2.58 21.52
N LYS A 85 14.59 2.37 22.65
CA LYS A 85 16.06 2.36 22.75
C LYS A 85 16.65 1.23 21.91
N GLU A 86 17.84 1.48 21.35
CA GLU A 86 18.55 0.48 20.54
C GLU A 86 18.98 -0.73 21.39
N GLU A 87 19.33 -0.55 22.66
CA GLU A 87 19.76 -1.64 23.54
C GLU A 87 18.62 -2.59 23.92
N GLU A 88 17.35 -2.17 23.73
CA GLU A 88 16.17 -2.99 24.02
C GLU A 88 16.18 -4.30 23.23
N VAL A 89 16.79 -4.31 22.03
CA VAL A 89 16.86 -5.51 21.18
C VAL A 89 17.60 -6.69 21.82
N GLN A 90 18.40 -6.43 22.87
CA GLN A 90 19.17 -7.44 23.61
C GLN A 90 18.40 -8.00 24.81
N THR A 91 17.23 -7.46 25.15
CA THR A 91 16.45 -7.92 26.31
C THR A 91 15.70 -9.20 25.96
N GLU A 92 15.52 -10.07 26.96
CA GLU A 92 14.66 -11.23 26.79
C GLU A 92 13.20 -10.83 26.57
N GLU A 93 12.75 -9.70 27.13
CA GLU A 93 11.39 -9.19 26.88
C GLU A 93 11.16 -8.86 25.41
N PHE A 94 12.13 -8.21 24.75
CA PHE A 94 12.06 -7.95 23.32
C PHE A 94 12.01 -9.25 22.52
N LYS A 95 12.88 -10.22 22.84
CA LYS A 95 12.86 -11.53 22.18
C LYS A 95 11.52 -12.24 22.35
N GLN A 96 10.94 -12.23 23.55
CA GLN A 96 9.63 -12.83 23.81
C GLN A 96 8.50 -12.11 23.06
N LEU A 97 8.58 -10.79 22.93
CA LEU A 97 7.61 -10.00 22.17
C LEU A 97 7.64 -10.38 20.68
N VAL A 98 8.81 -10.27 20.04
CA VAL A 98 8.93 -10.41 18.57
C VAL A 98 8.78 -11.86 18.10
N SER A 99 9.00 -12.82 19.00
CA SER A 99 8.70 -14.23 18.76
C SER A 99 7.28 -14.61 19.16
N GLY A 100 6.51 -13.77 19.86
CA GLY A 100 5.20 -14.17 20.38
C GLY A 100 5.27 -15.26 21.47
N GLY A 101 6.39 -15.37 22.18
CA GLY A 101 6.60 -16.33 23.26
C GLY A 101 5.88 -15.96 24.56
N LYS A 102 5.60 -14.67 24.79
CA LYS A 102 4.87 -14.18 25.96
C LYS A 102 3.95 -13.01 25.62
N ILE A 103 2.76 -12.99 26.23
CA ILE A 103 1.90 -11.80 26.26
C ILE A 103 2.41 -10.91 27.38
N LEU A 104 3.08 -9.81 27.04
CA LEU A 104 3.72 -8.92 28.02
C LEU A 104 2.73 -8.01 28.76
N THR A 105 1.53 -7.85 28.22
CA THR A 105 0.58 -6.80 28.62
C THR A 105 -0.63 -7.30 29.40
N TRP A 106 -0.71 -8.59 29.71
CA TRP A 106 -1.85 -9.19 30.39
C TRP A 106 -1.41 -10.35 31.27
N ASP A 107 -2.08 -10.52 32.41
CA ASP A 107 -1.78 -11.52 33.43
C ASP A 107 -3.03 -12.38 33.69
N PRO A 108 -2.96 -13.72 33.55
CA PRO A 108 -4.09 -14.61 33.85
C PRO A 108 -4.58 -14.54 35.29
N GLU A 109 -3.74 -14.14 36.24
CA GLU A 109 -4.14 -13.97 37.65
C GLU A 109 -4.94 -12.68 37.88
N LYS A 110 -4.90 -11.76 36.91
CA LYS A 110 -5.65 -10.49 36.91
C LYS A 110 -6.36 -10.29 35.56
N PRO A 111 -7.34 -11.14 35.24
CA PRO A 111 -7.91 -11.23 33.89
C PRO A 111 -8.62 -9.95 33.41
N ASP A 112 -9.07 -9.11 34.34
CA ASP A 112 -9.76 -7.85 34.08
C ASP A 112 -8.78 -6.65 33.93
N GLU A 113 -7.48 -6.87 34.13
CA GLU A 113 -6.43 -5.85 33.99
C GLU A 113 -5.54 -6.14 32.75
N GLY A 114 -5.12 -5.09 32.05
CA GLY A 114 -4.15 -5.19 30.96
C GLY A 114 -4.76 -5.31 29.56
N ILE A 115 -3.92 -5.66 28.59
CA ILE A 115 -4.23 -5.68 27.16
C ILE A 115 -3.97 -7.07 26.60
N TYR A 116 -5.01 -7.67 26.03
CA TYR A 116 -4.93 -9.00 25.42
C TYR A 116 -4.83 -8.94 23.91
N PRO A 117 -4.09 -9.86 23.25
CA PRO A 117 -3.99 -9.86 21.80
C PRO A 117 -5.32 -10.14 21.09
N TRP A 118 -5.44 -9.67 19.85
CA TRP A 118 -6.64 -9.82 19.02
C TRP A 118 -6.29 -10.08 17.56
N ALA A 119 -7.29 -10.53 16.80
CA ALA A 119 -7.23 -10.65 15.35
C ALA A 119 -8.43 -9.92 14.76
N GLN A 120 -8.23 -9.12 13.71
CA GLN A 120 -9.30 -8.31 13.12
C GLN A 120 -10.19 -9.13 12.16
N CYS A 121 -11.49 -8.84 12.16
CA CYS A 121 -12.47 -9.40 11.24
C CYS A 121 -12.73 -8.41 10.08
N TYR A 122 -12.54 -8.88 8.85
CA TYR A 122 -12.83 -8.11 7.65
C TYR A 122 -13.21 -9.05 6.50
N GLY A 123 -13.77 -8.51 5.43
CA GLY A 123 -14.03 -9.21 4.16
C GLY A 123 -13.24 -8.55 3.04
N GLY A 124 -13.63 -8.76 1.79
CA GLY A 124 -13.06 -8.00 0.68
C GLY A 124 -13.42 -8.54 -0.70
N TYR A 125 -13.24 -7.68 -1.70
CA TYR A 125 -13.31 -8.05 -3.10
C TYR A 125 -11.93 -8.51 -3.58
N GLN A 126 -11.82 -9.78 -3.95
CA GLN A 126 -10.61 -10.37 -4.51
C GLN A 126 -10.74 -10.47 -6.02
N PHE A 127 -9.81 -9.84 -6.75
CA PHE A 127 -9.86 -9.74 -8.22
C PHE A 127 -11.21 -9.20 -8.76
N GLY A 128 -11.83 -8.30 -8.01
CA GLY A 128 -13.13 -7.71 -8.35
C GLY A 128 -14.35 -8.54 -7.93
N GLN A 129 -14.16 -9.73 -7.36
CA GLN A 129 -15.24 -10.61 -6.91
C GLN A 129 -15.34 -10.63 -5.40
N TRP A 130 -16.56 -10.62 -4.84
CA TRP A 130 -16.74 -10.69 -3.39
C TRP A 130 -16.26 -12.04 -2.83
N ALA A 131 -15.32 -12.02 -1.88
CA ALA A 131 -14.72 -13.23 -1.31
C ALA A 131 -15.34 -13.67 0.03
N GLY A 132 -16.37 -12.96 0.51
CA GLY A 132 -16.97 -13.21 1.82
C GLY A 132 -16.07 -12.75 2.97
N GLN A 133 -16.21 -13.42 4.11
CA GLN A 133 -15.39 -13.12 5.29
C GLN A 133 -13.96 -13.64 5.12
N LEU A 134 -13.02 -12.74 5.41
CA LEU A 134 -11.59 -12.98 5.52
C LEU A 134 -11.20 -12.73 6.99
N GLY A 135 -10.30 -11.78 7.24
CA GLY A 135 -9.78 -11.42 8.55
C GLY A 135 -8.29 -11.74 8.69
N ASP A 136 -7.74 -11.41 9.85
CA ASP A 136 -6.36 -11.68 10.21
C ASP A 136 -6.12 -13.18 10.39
N GLY A 137 -6.02 -13.91 9.27
CA GLY A 137 -5.94 -15.38 9.27
C GLY A 137 -4.59 -15.96 9.70
N ARG A 138 -3.56 -15.12 9.79
CA ARG A 138 -2.20 -15.49 10.23
C ARG A 138 -1.50 -14.31 10.90
N ALA A 139 -2.27 -13.36 11.41
CA ALA A 139 -1.75 -12.17 12.04
C ALA A 139 -2.47 -11.98 13.38
N ILE A 140 -1.72 -11.53 14.38
CA ILE A 140 -2.25 -11.32 15.74
C ILE A 140 -1.70 -10.00 16.24
N SER A 141 -2.59 -9.06 16.51
CA SER A 141 -2.27 -7.77 17.11
C SER A 141 -2.06 -7.96 18.60
N LEU A 142 -0.99 -7.39 19.15
CA LEU A 142 -0.59 -7.61 20.54
C LEU A 142 -1.14 -6.51 21.46
N PHE A 143 -0.85 -5.28 21.09
CA PHE A 143 -1.25 -4.04 21.75
C PHE A 143 -0.95 -2.88 20.81
N GLU A 144 -1.43 -1.70 21.17
CA GLU A 144 -1.00 -0.44 20.55
C GLU A 144 0.06 0.22 21.44
N SER A 145 1.01 0.92 20.82
CA SER A 145 2.04 1.70 21.49
C SER A 145 2.06 3.12 20.95
N THR A 146 2.19 4.12 21.82
CA THR A 146 2.34 5.52 21.40
C THR A 146 3.78 5.97 21.59
N ASN A 147 4.42 6.44 20.52
CA ASN A 147 5.73 7.05 20.63
C ASN A 147 5.60 8.39 21.38
N PRO A 148 6.20 8.56 22.58
CA PRO A 148 6.00 9.76 23.39
C PRO A 148 6.55 11.03 22.76
N SER A 149 7.61 10.91 21.94
CA SER A 149 8.26 12.05 21.29
C SER A 149 7.48 12.58 20.09
N THR A 150 6.75 11.71 19.38
CA THR A 150 5.99 12.09 18.18
C THR A 150 4.48 12.14 18.41
N GLY A 151 3.98 11.55 19.50
CA GLY A 151 2.56 11.36 19.76
C GLY A 151 1.87 10.36 18.83
N THR A 152 2.61 9.69 17.94
CA THR A 152 2.04 8.75 16.97
C THR A 152 1.75 7.41 17.63
N ARG A 153 0.51 6.94 17.55
CA ARG A 153 0.06 5.61 18.00
C ARG A 153 0.23 4.59 16.88
N TYR A 154 0.73 3.40 17.23
CA TYR A 154 0.93 2.26 16.34
C TYR A 154 0.36 0.98 16.95
N GLU A 155 -0.39 0.21 16.17
CA GLU A 155 -0.81 -1.15 16.51
C GLU A 155 0.29 -2.14 16.08
N ILE A 156 0.82 -2.90 17.04
CA ILE A 156 1.91 -3.88 16.83
C ILE A 156 1.29 -5.26 16.60
N GLN A 157 1.70 -5.92 15.52
CA GLN A 157 1.13 -7.18 15.05
C GLN A 157 2.23 -8.20 14.73
N LEU A 158 2.00 -9.47 15.07
CA LEU A 158 2.84 -10.59 14.66
C LEU A 158 2.20 -11.32 13.49
N LYS A 159 2.89 -11.35 12.32
CA LYS A 159 2.47 -12.15 11.17
C LYS A 159 3.19 -13.50 11.19
N GLY A 160 2.44 -14.60 11.18
CA GLY A 160 2.93 -15.97 11.29
C GLY A 160 2.83 -16.58 12.69
N ALA A 161 2.21 -15.87 13.63
CA ALA A 161 2.18 -16.24 15.04
C ALA A 161 1.20 -17.37 15.41
N GLY A 162 0.35 -17.83 14.49
CA GLY A 162 -0.57 -18.94 14.75
C GLY A 162 -1.94 -18.78 14.11
N ARG A 163 -2.80 -19.77 14.36
CA ARG A 163 -4.16 -19.81 13.82
C ARG A 163 -5.09 -18.85 14.56
N THR A 164 -6.09 -18.36 13.83
CA THR A 164 -7.18 -17.51 14.32
C THR A 164 -8.51 -18.01 13.74
N PRO A 165 -9.65 -17.45 14.18
CA PRO A 165 -10.95 -17.70 13.55
C PRO A 165 -11.01 -17.36 12.07
N TYR A 166 -10.03 -16.61 11.56
CA TYR A 166 -9.98 -16.12 10.19
C TYR A 166 -8.99 -16.90 9.31
N SER A 167 -8.31 -17.94 9.83
CA SER A 167 -7.31 -18.69 9.06
C SER A 167 -7.90 -19.46 7.87
N ARG A 168 -9.23 -19.60 7.78
CA ARG A 168 -9.92 -20.40 6.75
C ARG A 168 -9.32 -21.80 6.67
N PHE A 169 -8.62 -22.12 5.59
CA PHE A 169 -7.96 -23.42 5.37
C PHE A 169 -6.46 -23.40 5.69
N ALA A 170 -5.91 -22.25 6.07
CA ALA A 170 -4.49 -22.07 6.34
C ALA A 170 -4.11 -22.45 7.78
N ASP A 171 -2.81 -22.66 7.96
CA ASP A 171 -2.17 -23.04 9.23
C ASP A 171 -1.85 -21.86 10.16
N GLY A 172 -2.15 -20.62 9.76
CA GLY A 172 -1.85 -19.42 10.55
C GLY A 172 -0.35 -19.07 10.61
N ARG A 173 0.50 -19.74 9.83
CA ARG A 173 1.95 -19.55 9.86
C ARG A 173 2.47 -18.82 8.61
N ALA A 174 3.66 -18.22 8.73
CA ALA A 174 4.38 -17.59 7.64
C ALA A 174 5.71 -18.29 7.41
N VAL A 175 6.14 -18.38 6.15
CA VAL A 175 7.43 -18.97 5.78
C VAL A 175 8.51 -17.89 5.76
N LEU A 176 9.78 -18.30 5.95
CA LEU A 176 10.91 -17.38 6.00
C LEU A 176 11.05 -16.56 4.70
N ARG A 177 10.95 -17.17 3.51
CA ARG A 177 10.99 -16.45 2.22
C ARG A 177 10.06 -15.25 2.14
N SER A 178 8.78 -15.41 2.51
CA SER A 178 7.79 -14.31 2.42
C SER A 178 8.06 -13.26 3.50
N SER A 179 8.53 -13.71 4.65
CA SER A 179 8.84 -12.86 5.80
C SER A 179 10.05 -11.95 5.54
N ILE A 180 11.10 -12.46 4.88
CA ILE A 180 12.25 -11.67 4.42
C ILE A 180 11.78 -10.58 3.44
N ARG A 181 10.97 -10.95 2.45
CA ARG A 181 10.46 -10.02 1.44
C ARG A 181 9.64 -8.89 2.06
N GLU A 182 8.71 -9.22 2.96
CA GLU A 182 7.89 -8.24 3.68
C GLU A 182 8.73 -7.33 4.58
N PHE A 183 9.71 -7.89 5.31
CA PHE A 183 10.62 -7.12 6.16
C PHE A 183 11.42 -6.09 5.37
N VAL A 184 12.02 -6.50 4.25
CA VAL A 184 12.83 -5.62 3.39
C VAL A 184 11.97 -4.53 2.73
N VAL A 185 10.86 -4.90 2.07
CA VAL A 185 10.09 -3.91 1.30
C VAL A 185 9.38 -2.87 2.18
N SER A 186 8.90 -3.28 3.36
CA SER A 186 8.24 -2.37 4.31
C SER A 186 9.18 -1.21 4.67
N GLU A 187 10.43 -1.53 4.98
CA GLU A 187 11.40 -0.52 5.39
C GLU A 187 11.99 0.24 4.19
N TYR A 188 12.07 -0.38 3.01
CA TYR A 188 12.51 0.30 1.79
C TYR A 188 11.53 1.39 1.39
N LEU A 189 10.23 1.05 1.30
CA LEU A 189 9.17 1.98 0.94
C LEU A 189 9.15 3.17 1.90
N ASN A 190 9.33 2.92 3.20
CA ASN A 190 9.49 3.99 4.18
C ASN A 190 10.72 4.85 3.89
N ALA A 191 11.87 4.24 3.60
CA ALA A 191 13.12 4.94 3.34
C ALA A 191 13.08 5.83 2.08
N ILE A 192 12.27 5.47 1.07
CA ILE A 192 12.02 6.31 -0.11
C ILE A 192 10.79 7.23 0.03
N GLY A 193 10.17 7.29 1.20
CA GLY A 193 9.07 8.21 1.51
C GLY A 193 7.68 7.79 1.00
N ILE A 194 7.50 6.51 0.66
CA ILE A 194 6.21 5.89 0.32
C ILE A 194 5.52 5.44 1.61
N PRO A 195 4.27 5.90 1.89
CA PRO A 195 3.53 5.46 3.07
C PRO A 195 3.33 3.94 3.06
N THR A 196 3.62 3.29 4.17
CA THR A 196 3.68 1.82 4.26
C THR A 196 3.56 1.34 5.70
N THR A 197 3.06 0.12 5.89
CA THR A 197 3.27 -0.62 7.15
C THR A 197 4.75 -0.83 7.40
N ARG A 198 5.13 -0.88 8.67
CA ARG A 198 6.53 -0.96 9.09
C ARG A 198 6.86 -2.34 9.63
N ALA A 199 8.12 -2.73 9.53
CA ALA A 199 8.60 -4.02 9.99
C ALA A 199 9.71 -3.85 11.04
N LEU A 200 9.39 -4.21 12.28
CA LEU A 200 10.30 -4.07 13.42
C LEU A 200 11.37 -5.17 13.40
N ALA A 201 10.94 -6.43 13.33
CA ALA A 201 11.85 -7.57 13.46
C ALA A 201 11.43 -8.75 12.58
N LEU A 202 12.44 -9.50 12.12
CA LEU A 202 12.29 -10.80 11.47
C LEU A 202 12.83 -11.88 12.41
N THR A 203 11.97 -12.82 12.78
CA THR A 203 12.31 -13.91 13.70
C THR A 203 12.11 -15.25 13.00
N LEU A 204 13.15 -16.06 12.94
CA LEU A 204 13.10 -17.45 12.52
C LEU A 204 12.57 -18.29 13.68
N ASN A 205 11.64 -19.21 13.38
CA ASN A 205 11.16 -20.20 14.32
C ASN A 205 11.82 -21.54 14.02
N ASN A 206 12.86 -21.86 14.79
CA ASN A 206 13.63 -23.09 14.66
C ASN A 206 12.76 -24.31 14.99
N GLY A 207 12.86 -25.34 14.14
CA GLY A 207 12.07 -26.55 14.27
C GLY A 207 10.66 -26.48 13.68
N THR A 208 10.14 -25.29 13.35
CA THR A 208 8.84 -25.16 12.66
C THR A 208 9.03 -25.33 11.15
N ARG A 209 8.45 -26.39 10.61
CA ARG A 209 8.41 -26.68 9.17
C ARG A 209 7.01 -26.50 8.64
N ILE A 210 6.87 -25.70 7.60
CA ILE A 210 5.59 -25.31 7.01
C ILE A 210 5.52 -25.88 5.60
N MET A 211 4.41 -26.55 5.28
CA MET A 211 4.16 -27.00 3.91
C MET A 211 3.51 -25.88 3.09
N ARG A 212 4.14 -25.54 1.96
CA ARG A 212 3.54 -24.77 0.87
C ARG A 212 3.66 -25.60 -0.41
N GLU A 213 4.25 -25.07 -1.47
CA GLU A 213 4.66 -25.86 -2.64
C GLU A 213 5.82 -26.81 -2.28
N ARG A 214 6.60 -26.45 -1.27
CA ARG A 214 7.65 -27.25 -0.64
C ARG A 214 7.64 -27.04 0.88
N VAL A 215 8.41 -27.86 1.58
CA VAL A 215 8.63 -27.68 3.03
C VAL A 215 9.62 -26.54 3.25
N GLU A 216 9.18 -25.51 3.96
CA GLU A 216 9.94 -24.28 4.21
C GLU A 216 10.06 -24.00 5.72
N PRO A 217 11.12 -23.32 6.17
CA PRO A 217 11.23 -22.89 7.57
C PRO A 217 10.18 -21.81 7.90
N GLY A 218 9.62 -21.90 9.11
CA GLY A 218 8.67 -20.92 9.61
C GLY A 218 9.34 -19.67 10.17
N ALA A 219 8.69 -18.52 10.01
CA ALA A 219 9.15 -17.25 10.52
C ALA A 219 7.98 -16.38 11.00
N ILE A 220 8.32 -15.36 11.79
CA ILE A 220 7.44 -14.30 12.24
C ILE A 220 8.02 -12.97 11.79
N VAL A 221 7.16 -12.12 11.24
CA VAL A 221 7.46 -10.69 11.07
C VAL A 221 6.70 -9.92 12.14
N THR A 222 7.43 -9.21 13.00
CA THR A 222 6.82 -8.20 13.88
C THR A 222 6.64 -6.93 13.07
N ARG A 223 5.40 -6.55 12.80
CA ARG A 223 5.03 -5.42 11.97
C ARG A 223 4.14 -4.45 12.73
N PHE A 224 4.10 -3.19 12.33
CA PHE A 224 3.26 -2.20 12.96
C PHE A 224 2.77 -1.14 11.97
N ALA A 225 1.64 -0.52 12.31
CA ALA A 225 1.03 0.55 11.53
C ALA A 225 0.16 1.41 12.44
N GLN A 226 -0.13 2.65 12.05
CA GLN A 226 -1.05 3.50 12.81
C GLN A 226 -2.47 2.93 12.87
N SER A 227 -2.86 2.15 11.85
CA SER A 227 -4.09 1.37 11.82
C SER A 227 -3.97 0.23 10.81
N TRP A 228 -4.55 -0.92 11.13
CA TRP A 228 -4.69 -2.06 10.21
C TRP A 228 -6.08 -2.15 9.55
N ILE A 229 -6.93 -1.14 9.75
CA ILE A 229 -8.24 -1.06 9.10
C ILE A 229 -8.06 -0.96 7.58
N ARG A 230 -8.86 -1.77 6.86
CA ARG A 230 -8.85 -1.90 5.41
C ARG A 230 -10.21 -1.51 4.85
N PHE A 231 -10.32 -1.31 3.54
CA PHE A 231 -11.63 -1.08 2.91
C PHE A 231 -12.53 -2.30 3.10
N GLY A 232 -11.96 -3.50 3.01
CA GLY A 232 -12.62 -4.76 3.31
C GLY A 232 -13.25 -4.88 4.71
N THR A 233 -12.79 -4.09 5.69
CA THR A 233 -13.39 -4.01 7.03
C THR A 233 -14.81 -3.41 6.95
N PHE A 234 -15.01 -2.43 6.07
CA PHE A 234 -16.30 -1.78 5.83
C PHE A 234 -17.18 -2.56 4.85
N ASP A 235 -16.59 -3.11 3.77
CA ASP A 235 -17.30 -3.92 2.78
C ASP A 235 -18.08 -5.06 3.45
N LEU A 236 -17.47 -5.70 4.46
CA LEU A 236 -18.10 -6.81 5.18
C LEU A 236 -19.36 -6.40 5.94
N GLN A 237 -19.34 -5.24 6.61
CA GLN A 237 -20.51 -4.78 7.38
C GLN A 237 -21.62 -4.32 6.45
N ARG A 238 -21.26 -3.61 5.37
CA ARG A 238 -22.19 -3.20 4.33
C ARG A 238 -22.90 -4.41 3.71
N LEU A 239 -22.16 -5.44 3.29
CA LEU A 239 -22.74 -6.64 2.68
C LEU A 239 -23.54 -7.53 3.64
N ARG A 240 -23.43 -7.28 4.95
CA ARG A 240 -24.26 -7.92 5.97
C ARG A 240 -25.50 -7.10 6.35
N GLY A 241 -25.61 -5.86 5.86
CA GLY A 241 -26.64 -4.92 6.32
C GLY A 241 -26.43 -4.45 7.77
N ASP A 242 -25.22 -4.59 8.32
CA ASP A 242 -24.91 -4.22 9.70
C ASP A 242 -24.60 -2.72 9.80
N ARG A 243 -25.67 -1.92 9.81
CA ARG A 243 -25.62 -0.44 9.80
C ARG A 243 -24.99 0.12 11.08
N GLU A 244 -25.27 -0.50 12.22
CA GLU A 244 -24.76 -0.06 13.53
C GLU A 244 -23.25 -0.23 13.62
N THR A 245 -22.73 -1.43 13.28
CA THR A 245 -21.29 -1.69 13.29
C THR A 245 -20.58 -0.83 12.25
N LEU A 246 -21.19 -0.64 11.06
CA LEU A 246 -20.63 0.22 10.02
C LEU A 246 -20.48 1.67 10.47
N ARG A 247 -21.52 2.25 11.08
CA ARG A 247 -21.47 3.61 11.65
C ARG A 247 -20.42 3.71 12.75
N THR A 248 -20.41 2.76 13.68
CA THR A 248 -19.44 2.70 14.79
C THR A 248 -18.00 2.63 14.29
N LEU A 249 -17.72 1.76 13.32
CA LEU A 249 -16.40 1.65 12.68
C LEU A 249 -15.99 2.94 11.97
N THR A 250 -16.94 3.63 11.36
CA THR A 250 -16.69 4.87 10.62
C THR A 250 -16.40 6.03 11.56
N ASP A 251 -17.14 6.13 12.67
CA ASP A 251 -16.89 7.08 13.75
C ASP A 251 -15.53 6.82 14.41
N TYR A 252 -15.21 5.55 14.74
CA TYR A 252 -13.90 5.15 15.24
C TYR A 252 -12.76 5.57 14.30
N THR A 253 -12.97 5.40 12.99
CA THR A 253 -11.97 5.75 11.98
C THR A 253 -11.71 7.25 11.97
N ALA A 254 -12.74 8.10 12.03
CA ALA A 254 -12.55 9.53 12.11
C ALA A 254 -11.87 9.96 13.42
N GLU A 255 -12.36 9.46 14.55
CA GLU A 255 -11.96 9.92 15.88
C GLU A 255 -10.58 9.41 16.31
N HIS A 256 -10.30 8.13 16.06
CA HIS A 256 -9.09 7.48 16.55
C HIS A 256 -8.03 7.23 15.50
N VAL A 257 -8.39 7.08 14.22
CA VAL A 257 -7.43 6.83 13.13
C VAL A 257 -7.02 8.13 12.44
N TYR A 258 -7.97 9.03 12.19
CA TYR A 258 -7.70 10.36 11.61
C TYR A 258 -7.53 11.47 12.67
N GLY A 259 -7.70 11.14 13.95
CA GLY A 259 -7.39 12.04 15.07
C GLY A 259 -8.45 13.10 15.36
N GLY A 260 -9.68 12.90 14.87
CA GLY A 260 -10.83 13.78 15.11
C GLY A 260 -11.44 14.38 13.85
N TRP A 261 -12.73 14.70 13.91
CA TRP A 261 -13.48 15.29 12.81
C TRP A 261 -12.92 16.65 12.36
N ASP A 262 -12.34 17.43 13.29
CA ASP A 262 -11.71 18.72 13.02
C ASP A 262 -10.38 18.58 12.26
N LYS A 263 -9.77 17.40 12.24
CA LYS A 263 -8.53 17.14 11.47
C LYS A 263 -8.80 16.79 10.02
N LEU A 264 -10.06 16.51 9.67
CA LEU A 264 -10.44 16.12 8.33
C LEU A 264 -10.39 17.33 7.39
N PRO A 265 -10.02 17.11 6.12
CA PRO A 265 -9.87 18.17 5.14
C PRO A 265 -11.23 18.71 4.68
N SER A 266 -11.31 20.02 4.49
CA SER A 266 -12.41 20.68 3.77
C SER A 266 -12.44 20.26 2.29
N LYS A 267 -13.57 20.55 1.63
CA LYS A 267 -13.70 20.53 0.17
C LYS A 267 -12.62 21.42 -0.49
N LEU A 268 -12.13 21.03 -1.67
CA LEU A 268 -11.27 21.91 -2.47
C LEU A 268 -12.09 23.10 -3.01
N PRO A 269 -11.52 24.32 -3.10
CA PRO A 269 -12.18 25.42 -3.80
C PRO A 269 -12.52 25.04 -5.26
N ALA A 270 -13.63 25.54 -5.79
CA ALA A 270 -13.97 25.38 -7.20
C ALA A 270 -12.90 26.06 -8.09
N GLY A 271 -12.35 25.33 -9.07
CA GLY A 271 -11.29 25.80 -9.98
C GLY A 271 -10.48 24.65 -10.60
N GLU A 272 -9.49 24.98 -11.43
CA GLU A 272 -8.61 23.96 -12.03
C GLU A 272 -7.82 23.18 -10.96
N ALA A 273 -7.94 21.86 -10.99
CA ALA A 273 -7.26 20.89 -10.12
C ALA A 273 -5.74 21.11 -9.96
N LYS A 274 -5.10 21.79 -10.91
CA LYS A 274 -3.65 22.04 -10.95
C LYS A 274 -3.13 22.89 -9.77
N ALA A 275 -3.95 23.77 -9.18
CA ALA A 275 -3.51 24.73 -8.15
C ALA A 275 -4.11 24.52 -6.75
N THR A 276 -5.12 23.67 -6.61
CA THR A 276 -6.00 23.63 -5.43
C THR A 276 -5.70 22.51 -4.43
N HIS A 277 -4.96 21.46 -4.82
CA HIS A 277 -4.73 20.29 -3.95
C HIS A 277 -4.01 20.58 -2.61
N THR A 278 -3.29 21.69 -2.49
CA THR A 278 -2.62 22.15 -1.25
C THR A 278 -3.44 23.12 -0.42
N GLN A 279 -4.57 23.63 -0.94
CA GLN A 279 -5.38 24.68 -0.31
C GLN A 279 -6.48 24.09 0.59
N VAL A 280 -6.08 23.18 1.47
CA VAL A 280 -7.00 22.47 2.36
C VAL A 280 -7.11 23.20 3.68
N LYS A 281 -8.33 23.36 4.19
CA LYS A 281 -8.57 23.84 5.55
C LYS A 281 -8.98 22.67 6.44
N THR A 282 -8.54 22.73 7.70
CA THR A 282 -9.01 21.88 8.80
C THR A 282 -9.72 22.76 9.83
N GLY A 283 -10.24 22.17 10.92
CA GLY A 283 -10.98 22.88 11.96
C GLY A 283 -12.48 22.98 11.70
N VAL A 284 -13.01 22.23 10.75
CA VAL A 284 -14.46 22.14 10.48
C VAL A 284 -15.13 21.34 11.60
N ALA A 285 -16.15 21.90 12.24
CA ALA A 285 -16.82 21.23 13.34
C ALA A 285 -17.58 19.97 12.87
N LYS A 286 -17.70 18.96 13.75
CA LYS A 286 -18.34 17.66 13.46
C LYS A 286 -19.70 17.81 12.77
N ASP A 287 -20.53 18.72 13.25
CA ASP A 287 -21.93 18.87 12.81
C ASP A 287 -22.10 19.88 11.67
N THR A 288 -20.98 20.41 11.13
CA THR A 288 -21.06 21.33 9.99
C THR A 288 -21.42 20.56 8.72
N ILE A 289 -22.46 21.03 8.02
CA ILE A 289 -22.82 20.60 6.67
C ILE A 289 -22.24 21.63 5.69
N GLU A 290 -21.56 21.16 4.66
CA GLU A 290 -20.99 21.99 3.58
C GLU A 290 -21.84 21.83 2.31
N GLY A 291 -22.18 22.92 1.61
CA GLY A 291 -23.04 22.87 0.43
C GLY A 291 -24.54 22.99 0.75
N GLU A 292 -25.39 22.88 -0.27
CA GLU A 292 -26.86 23.02 -0.16
C GLU A 292 -27.56 21.95 -1.02
N GLY A 293 -28.74 21.47 -0.58
CA GLY A 293 -29.58 20.55 -1.35
C GLY A 293 -28.94 19.17 -1.61
N THR A 294 -28.79 18.79 -2.89
CA THR A 294 -28.10 17.53 -3.26
C THR A 294 -26.59 17.63 -3.17
N GLU A 295 -26.03 18.84 -3.02
CA GLU A 295 -24.61 19.06 -2.81
C GLU A 295 -24.20 19.07 -1.33
N GLU A 296 -25.13 18.79 -0.40
CA GLU A 296 -24.82 18.68 1.02
C GLU A 296 -23.77 17.59 1.30
N GLU A 297 -22.69 17.99 1.95
CA GLU A 297 -21.62 17.11 2.41
C GLU A 297 -21.52 17.19 3.93
N ASN A 298 -21.64 16.04 4.58
CA ASN A 298 -21.49 15.93 6.03
C ASN A 298 -20.09 15.45 6.42
N ARG A 299 -19.91 15.15 7.71
CA ARG A 299 -18.63 14.70 8.26
C ARG A 299 -18.09 13.40 7.64
N TYR A 300 -18.97 12.49 7.20
CA TYR A 300 -18.56 11.23 6.59
C TYR A 300 -18.01 11.46 5.18
N THR A 301 -18.55 12.44 4.45
CA THR A 301 -17.99 12.88 3.16
C THR A 301 -16.58 13.46 3.35
N ARG A 302 -16.36 14.25 4.42
CA ARG A 302 -15.01 14.75 4.77
C ARG A 302 -14.04 13.61 5.09
N LEU A 303 -14.49 12.58 5.79
CA LEU A 303 -13.67 11.39 6.08
C LEU A 303 -13.31 10.64 4.79
N TYR A 304 -14.31 10.35 3.96
CA TYR A 304 -14.12 9.67 2.67
C TYR A 304 -13.11 10.41 1.79
N ARG A 305 -13.25 11.73 1.69
CA ARG A 305 -12.30 12.63 1.03
C ARG A 305 -10.88 12.48 1.55
N ALA A 306 -10.67 12.46 2.88
CA ALA A 306 -9.34 12.28 3.45
C ALA A 306 -8.71 10.95 3.00
N ILE A 307 -9.49 9.88 3.02
CA ILE A 307 -9.07 8.54 2.60
C ILE A 307 -8.71 8.52 1.10
N VAL A 308 -9.55 9.13 0.26
CA VAL A 308 -9.33 9.27 -1.19
C VAL A 308 -8.01 9.97 -1.48
N ARG A 309 -7.77 11.14 -0.86
CA ARG A 309 -6.55 11.93 -1.09
C ARG A 309 -5.29 11.20 -0.62
N ASN A 310 -5.35 10.51 0.52
CA ASN A 310 -4.22 9.72 1.02
C ASN A 310 -3.85 8.58 0.05
N ASN A 311 -4.85 7.85 -0.44
CA ASN A 311 -4.63 6.77 -1.40
C ASN A 311 -4.12 7.28 -2.75
N ALA A 312 -4.64 8.42 -3.24
CA ALA A 312 -4.16 9.09 -4.46
C ALA A 312 -2.67 9.45 -4.37
N ALA A 313 -2.25 10.05 -3.26
CA ALA A 313 -0.86 10.43 -3.02
C ALA A 313 0.07 9.21 -2.95
N THR A 314 -0.37 8.12 -2.30
CA THR A 314 0.44 6.89 -2.21
C THR A 314 0.61 6.22 -3.56
N VAL A 315 -0.46 6.03 -4.33
CA VAL A 315 -0.35 5.38 -5.64
C VAL A 315 0.40 6.25 -6.65
N ALA A 316 0.33 7.57 -6.55
CA ALA A 316 1.21 8.47 -7.32
C ALA A 316 2.70 8.20 -7.05
N LYS A 317 3.07 7.95 -5.80
CA LYS A 317 4.45 7.57 -5.45
C LYS A 317 4.81 6.18 -5.96
N TRP A 318 3.89 5.21 -5.94
CA TRP A 318 4.12 3.89 -6.52
C TRP A 318 4.46 3.99 -8.01
N GLN A 319 3.69 4.78 -8.76
CA GLN A 319 3.96 5.05 -10.17
C GLN A 319 5.28 5.78 -10.35
N ALA A 320 5.49 6.87 -9.62
CA ALA A 320 6.71 7.65 -9.73
C ALA A 320 7.98 6.83 -9.43
N TYR A 321 7.92 5.79 -8.59
CA TYR A 321 9.06 4.95 -8.20
C TYR A 321 9.00 3.51 -8.73
N GLY A 322 8.10 3.19 -9.67
CA GLY A 322 8.09 1.88 -10.30
C GLY A 322 7.75 0.72 -9.36
N PHE A 323 7.00 0.97 -8.29
CA PHE A 323 6.58 -0.08 -7.34
C PHE A 323 5.24 -0.67 -7.74
N MET A 324 5.13 -2.00 -7.69
CA MET A 324 3.87 -2.73 -7.83
C MET A 324 3.61 -3.55 -6.57
N ASN A 325 2.44 -3.34 -5.96
CA ASN A 325 2.03 -4.14 -4.80
C ASN A 325 1.75 -5.61 -5.19
N GLY A 326 1.10 -5.82 -6.34
CA GLY A 326 0.80 -7.14 -6.91
C GLY A 326 -0.56 -7.72 -6.55
N VAL A 327 -1.17 -7.33 -5.42
CA VAL A 327 -2.51 -7.80 -5.01
C VAL A 327 -3.33 -6.66 -4.39
N LEU A 328 -3.98 -5.86 -5.24
CA LEU A 328 -4.74 -4.68 -4.83
C LEU A 328 -6.23 -4.99 -4.61
N ASN A 329 -6.50 -6.02 -3.83
CA ASN A 329 -7.86 -6.31 -3.35
C ASN A 329 -8.32 -5.27 -2.30
N THR A 330 -9.61 -5.15 -2.03
CA THR A 330 -10.11 -4.18 -1.01
C THR A 330 -9.68 -4.54 0.41
N ASP A 331 -9.44 -5.83 0.70
CA ASP A 331 -8.83 -6.27 1.96
C ASP A 331 -7.34 -5.89 2.07
N ASN A 332 -6.68 -5.55 0.97
CA ASN A 332 -5.28 -5.08 0.97
C ASN A 332 -5.16 -3.57 0.73
N THR A 333 -6.26 -2.83 0.84
CA THR A 333 -6.26 -1.36 0.68
C THR A 333 -6.47 -0.70 2.04
N SER A 334 -5.46 0.04 2.50
CA SER A 334 -5.45 0.67 3.82
C SER A 334 -6.38 1.89 3.87
N ILE A 335 -7.08 2.05 4.99
CA ILE A 335 -7.88 3.25 5.26
C ILE A 335 -7.03 4.54 5.34
N LEU A 336 -5.73 4.42 5.60
CA LEU A 336 -4.77 5.52 5.67
C LEU A 336 -3.96 5.70 4.37
N GLY A 337 -4.23 4.89 3.34
CA GLY A 337 -3.40 4.87 2.13
C GLY A 337 -1.99 4.35 2.38
N LEU A 338 -1.78 3.48 3.36
CA LEU A 338 -0.51 2.76 3.55
C LEU A 338 -0.38 1.64 2.51
N SER A 339 0.83 1.44 2.00
CA SER A 339 1.23 0.22 1.29
C SER A 339 1.28 -0.94 2.28
N ILE A 340 0.44 -1.95 2.08
CA ILE A 340 0.24 -3.07 3.01
C ILE A 340 0.21 -4.42 2.31
N ASP A 341 0.37 -5.48 3.11
CA ASP A 341 0.25 -6.90 2.77
C ASP A 341 1.09 -7.36 1.56
N PHE A 342 2.40 -7.36 1.77
CA PHE A 342 3.40 -7.66 0.75
C PHE A 342 3.46 -9.16 0.42
N GLY A 343 2.76 -9.55 -0.66
CA GLY A 343 2.87 -10.87 -1.28
C GLY A 343 3.79 -10.85 -2.51
N PRO A 344 3.24 -10.96 -3.72
CA PRO A 344 4.00 -10.92 -4.97
C PRO A 344 4.25 -9.47 -5.41
N PHE A 345 4.89 -8.63 -4.59
CA PHE A 345 5.28 -7.29 -5.02
C PHE A 345 6.53 -7.33 -5.91
N ALA A 346 6.77 -6.25 -6.66
CA ALA A 346 8.06 -6.01 -7.31
C ALA A 346 8.32 -4.51 -7.49
N PHE A 347 9.57 -4.20 -7.83
CA PHE A 347 9.94 -2.95 -8.48
C PHE A 347 10.18 -3.25 -9.96
N LEU A 348 9.87 -2.30 -10.84
CA LEU A 348 10.19 -2.42 -12.26
C LEU A 348 11.70 -2.54 -12.44
N ASP A 349 12.13 -3.57 -13.16
CA ASP A 349 13.50 -3.61 -13.65
C ASP A 349 13.57 -2.80 -14.95
N THR A 350 13.11 -3.41 -16.05
CA THR A 350 12.81 -2.71 -17.30
C THR A 350 11.45 -2.01 -17.18
N PHE A 351 11.32 -0.83 -17.79
CA PHE A 351 10.02 -0.17 -17.89
C PHE A 351 9.08 -0.93 -18.84
N ASP A 352 8.06 -1.57 -18.26
CA ASP A 352 6.96 -2.22 -18.98
C ASP A 352 5.65 -1.82 -18.28
N PRO A 353 4.80 -0.99 -18.91
CA PRO A 353 3.57 -0.53 -18.29
C PRO A 353 2.57 -1.66 -18.02
N THR A 354 2.69 -2.79 -18.71
CA THR A 354 1.79 -3.95 -18.59
C THR A 354 2.27 -4.99 -17.60
N TYR A 355 3.48 -4.82 -17.04
CA TYR A 355 4.07 -5.78 -16.11
C TYR A 355 3.22 -5.94 -14.84
N THR A 356 2.96 -7.18 -14.46
CA THR A 356 2.41 -7.57 -13.16
C THR A 356 3.36 -8.57 -12.50
N PRO A 357 3.71 -8.39 -11.22
CA PRO A 357 4.55 -9.35 -10.49
C PRO A 357 3.78 -10.58 -10.01
N ASN A 358 2.44 -10.57 -10.11
CA ASN A 358 1.59 -11.66 -9.68
C ASN A 358 1.32 -12.63 -10.84
N HIS A 359 1.82 -13.87 -10.73
CA HIS A 359 1.64 -14.90 -11.76
C HIS A 359 0.19 -15.37 -11.92
N ASP A 360 -0.65 -15.18 -10.90
CA ASP A 360 -2.09 -15.49 -10.94
C ASP A 360 -2.92 -14.38 -11.59
N ASP A 361 -2.33 -13.20 -11.83
CA ASP A 361 -3.00 -12.04 -12.44
C ASP A 361 -2.99 -12.11 -13.97
N HIS A 362 -3.62 -13.15 -14.53
CA HIS A 362 -3.66 -13.38 -15.98
C HIS A 362 -4.36 -12.25 -16.77
N MET A 363 -5.25 -11.51 -16.11
CA MET A 363 -5.98 -10.38 -16.71
C MET A 363 -5.22 -9.06 -16.59
N LEU A 364 -4.01 -9.07 -16.02
CA LEU A 364 -3.18 -7.88 -15.77
C LEU A 364 -3.93 -6.81 -14.96
N ARG A 365 -4.87 -7.23 -14.11
CA ARG A 365 -5.72 -6.36 -13.30
C ARG A 365 -4.86 -5.45 -12.42
N TYR A 366 -3.78 -5.99 -11.86
CA TYR A 366 -2.88 -5.29 -10.94
C TYR A 366 -1.52 -4.93 -11.58
N SER A 367 -1.46 -4.87 -12.92
CA SER A 367 -0.28 -4.38 -13.64
C SER A 367 0.11 -2.95 -13.24
N TYR A 368 1.37 -2.58 -13.50
CA TYR A 368 1.92 -1.26 -13.18
C TYR A 368 0.99 -0.13 -13.59
N ARG A 369 0.52 -0.10 -14.85
CA ARG A 369 -0.38 0.94 -15.37
C ARG A 369 -1.77 0.97 -14.73
N ASN A 370 -2.25 -0.17 -14.23
CA ASN A 370 -3.62 -0.31 -13.74
C ASN A 370 -3.75 0.05 -12.25
N GLN A 371 -2.64 0.15 -11.50
CA GLN A 371 -2.70 0.43 -10.05
C GLN A 371 -3.53 1.69 -9.70
N PRO A 372 -3.39 2.85 -10.39
CA PRO A 372 -4.21 4.02 -10.10
C PRO A 372 -5.71 3.77 -10.31
N THR A 373 -6.08 3.09 -11.39
CA THR A 373 -7.49 2.78 -11.69
C THR A 373 -8.07 1.77 -10.71
N ILE A 374 -7.29 0.77 -10.29
CA ILE A 374 -7.74 -0.20 -9.29
C ILE A 374 -7.91 0.42 -7.91
N ILE A 375 -7.02 1.33 -7.50
CA ILE A 375 -7.19 2.06 -6.23
C ILE A 375 -8.45 2.92 -6.27
N TRP A 376 -8.74 3.57 -7.40
CA TRP A 376 -10.02 4.25 -7.58
C TRP A 376 -11.22 3.30 -7.49
N TRP A 377 -11.16 2.14 -8.14
CA TRP A 377 -12.21 1.13 -8.05
C TRP A 377 -12.44 0.68 -6.59
N ASN A 378 -11.37 0.49 -5.82
CA ASN A 378 -11.45 0.16 -4.39
C ASN A 378 -12.08 1.31 -3.58
N LEU A 379 -11.74 2.56 -3.89
CA LEU A 379 -12.32 3.76 -3.27
C LEU A 379 -13.81 3.89 -3.58
N VAL A 380 -14.26 3.52 -4.78
CA VAL A 380 -15.70 3.48 -5.10
C VAL A 380 -16.41 2.44 -4.23
N ARG A 381 -15.86 1.23 -4.06
CA ARG A 381 -16.44 0.22 -3.16
C ARG A 381 -16.58 0.72 -1.72
N LEU A 382 -15.56 1.43 -1.22
CA LEU A 382 -15.63 2.09 0.08
C LEU A 382 -16.68 3.21 0.12
N GLY A 383 -16.74 4.05 -0.92
CA GLY A 383 -17.69 5.14 -1.03
C GLY A 383 -19.13 4.64 -0.99
N GLU A 384 -19.40 3.53 -1.66
CA GLU A 384 -20.68 2.85 -1.61
C GLU A 384 -20.97 2.23 -0.22
N ALA A 385 -19.96 1.75 0.52
CA ALA A 385 -20.13 1.36 1.91
C ALA A 385 -20.48 2.57 2.79
N PHE A 386 -19.96 3.75 2.49
CA PHE A 386 -20.33 4.99 3.18
C PHE A 386 -21.61 5.63 2.63
N GLY A 387 -22.23 5.05 1.59
CA GLY A 387 -23.27 5.68 0.79
C GLY A 387 -24.44 6.21 1.60
N GLU A 388 -24.97 5.41 2.54
CA GLU A 388 -26.02 5.86 3.45
C GLU A 388 -25.57 7.01 4.36
N LEU A 389 -24.37 6.90 4.94
CA LEU A 389 -23.85 7.90 5.87
C LEU A 389 -23.58 9.24 5.17
N MET A 390 -23.05 9.23 3.96
CA MET A 390 -22.81 10.45 3.17
C MET A 390 -24.11 11.00 2.59
N GLY A 391 -24.91 10.14 1.95
CA GLY A 391 -26.12 10.52 1.24
C GLY A 391 -27.25 11.01 2.16
N ALA A 392 -27.22 10.69 3.45
CA ALA A 392 -28.15 11.26 4.42
C ALA A 392 -28.01 12.79 4.58
N GLY A 393 -26.88 13.38 4.14
CA GLY A 393 -26.66 14.82 4.22
C GLY A 393 -26.80 15.33 5.66
N SER A 394 -27.59 16.38 5.84
CA SER A 394 -27.97 16.94 7.15
C SER A 394 -28.79 15.99 8.04
N ASN A 395 -29.46 14.97 7.49
CA ASN A 395 -30.29 14.03 8.25
C ASN A 395 -29.50 12.88 8.89
N VAL A 396 -28.17 12.85 8.77
CA VAL A 396 -27.36 11.69 9.18
C VAL A 396 -27.47 11.34 10.66
N ASP A 397 -27.78 12.30 11.53
CA ASP A 397 -28.01 12.10 12.98
C ASP A 397 -29.48 12.12 13.39
N ASN A 398 -30.40 12.18 12.42
CA ASN A 398 -31.81 12.06 12.72
C ASN A 398 -32.08 10.68 13.38
N ALA A 399 -32.77 10.67 14.52
CA ALA A 399 -33.01 9.46 15.29
C ALA A 399 -33.69 8.35 14.47
N GLU A 400 -34.65 8.72 13.61
CA GLU A 400 -35.32 7.77 12.73
C GLU A 400 -34.38 7.19 11.66
N PHE A 401 -33.51 8.02 11.07
CA PHE A 401 -32.51 7.53 10.12
C PHE A 401 -31.48 6.61 10.79
N VAL A 402 -31.04 6.95 12.00
CA VAL A 402 -30.09 6.12 12.75
C VAL A 402 -30.72 4.77 13.06
N GLU A 403 -31.94 4.74 13.59
CA GLU A 403 -32.63 3.51 13.99
C GLU A 403 -33.10 2.67 12.78
N LYS A 404 -33.78 3.29 11.82
CA LYS A 404 -34.50 2.59 10.74
C LYS A 404 -33.85 2.70 9.36
N GLY A 405 -32.94 3.66 9.18
CA GLY A 405 -32.32 3.93 7.88
C GLY A 405 -33.17 4.77 6.96
N VAL A 406 -32.94 4.58 5.66
CA VAL A 406 -33.61 5.36 4.63
C VAL A 406 -34.97 4.74 4.30
N SER A 407 -36.01 5.57 4.17
CA SER A 407 -37.31 5.13 3.67
C SER A 407 -37.26 4.92 2.16
N GLU A 408 -38.18 4.11 1.61
CA GLU A 408 -38.27 3.90 0.15
C GLU A 408 -38.41 5.22 -0.62
N ASP A 409 -39.23 6.16 -0.13
CA ASP A 409 -39.44 7.47 -0.75
C ASP A 409 -38.19 8.38 -0.68
N GLY A 410 -37.37 8.24 0.36
CA GLY A 410 -36.15 9.02 0.56
C GLY A 410 -34.91 8.44 -0.14
N ALA A 411 -34.96 7.17 -0.56
CA ALA A 411 -33.83 6.47 -1.14
C ALA A 411 -33.31 7.13 -2.44
N PRO A 412 -34.14 7.58 -3.41
CA PRO A 412 -33.64 8.18 -4.65
C PRO A 412 -32.79 9.44 -4.42
N GLU A 413 -33.18 10.30 -3.48
CA GLU A 413 -32.43 11.53 -3.18
C GLU A 413 -31.12 11.21 -2.46
N LEU A 414 -31.15 10.29 -1.49
CA LEU A 414 -29.96 9.85 -0.76
C LEU A 414 -28.93 9.23 -1.72
N VAL A 415 -29.37 8.31 -2.59
CA VAL A 415 -28.51 7.64 -3.57
C VAL A 415 -27.86 8.66 -4.48
N LYS A 416 -28.67 9.58 -5.05
CA LYS A 416 -28.17 10.65 -5.91
C LYS A 416 -27.11 11.50 -5.20
N ARG A 417 -27.35 11.92 -3.95
CA ARG A 417 -26.38 12.69 -3.15
C ARG A 417 -25.08 11.90 -2.91
N ALA A 418 -25.19 10.61 -2.59
CA ALA A 418 -24.03 9.75 -2.37
C ALA A 418 -23.19 9.57 -3.65
N GLU A 419 -23.83 9.34 -4.80
CA GLU A 419 -23.17 9.25 -6.11
C GLU A 419 -22.43 10.54 -6.45
N GLU A 420 -23.08 11.70 -6.28
CA GLU A 420 -22.46 12.99 -6.52
C GLU A 420 -21.27 13.26 -5.57
N CYS A 421 -21.33 12.80 -4.31
CA CYS A 421 -20.20 12.87 -3.38
C CYS A 421 -19.00 12.03 -3.86
N ILE A 422 -19.27 10.82 -4.37
CA ILE A 422 -18.23 9.92 -4.91
C ILE A 422 -17.63 10.53 -6.18
N GLU A 423 -18.44 11.06 -7.10
CA GLU A 423 -17.97 11.72 -8.31
C GLU A 423 -17.05 12.90 -8.01
N ARG A 424 -17.47 13.80 -7.10
CA ARG A 424 -16.66 14.94 -6.65
C ARG A 424 -15.34 14.49 -6.02
N ALA A 425 -15.36 13.47 -5.17
CA ALA A 425 -14.15 12.89 -4.60
C ALA A 425 -13.24 12.27 -5.68
N GLY A 426 -13.83 11.78 -6.77
CA GLY A 426 -13.10 11.30 -7.93
C GLY A 426 -12.27 12.38 -8.59
N GLU A 427 -12.82 13.57 -8.81
CA GLU A 427 -12.04 14.71 -9.32
C GLU A 427 -10.89 15.10 -8.37
N GLU A 428 -11.12 15.02 -7.05
CA GLU A 428 -10.06 15.24 -6.06
C GLU A 428 -8.97 14.15 -6.11
N TYR A 429 -9.33 12.89 -6.34
CA TYR A 429 -8.39 11.79 -6.53
C TYR A 429 -7.44 12.08 -7.69
N LYS A 430 -7.99 12.47 -8.86
CA LYS A 430 -7.21 12.81 -10.07
C LYS A 430 -6.28 13.98 -9.79
N ALA A 431 -6.81 15.04 -9.17
CA ALA A 431 -6.06 16.24 -8.84
C ALA A 431 -4.84 15.93 -7.96
N VAL A 432 -5.06 15.19 -6.85
CA VAL A 432 -3.99 14.84 -5.91
C VAL A 432 -2.99 13.88 -6.54
N PHE A 433 -3.46 12.86 -7.26
CA PHE A 433 -2.59 11.90 -7.94
C PHE A 433 -1.66 12.61 -8.94
N LEU A 434 -2.23 13.40 -9.85
CA LEU A 434 -1.47 14.07 -10.90
C LEU A 434 -0.49 15.08 -10.32
N ALA A 435 -0.90 15.84 -9.30
CA ALA A 435 -0.04 16.81 -8.66
C ALA A 435 1.17 16.15 -7.98
N GLU A 436 0.94 15.08 -7.20
CA GLU A 436 2.03 14.37 -6.53
C GLU A 436 2.93 13.64 -7.53
N TYR A 437 2.36 13.00 -8.56
CA TYR A 437 3.13 12.35 -9.62
C TYR A 437 4.01 13.35 -10.37
N LYS A 438 3.44 14.47 -10.81
CA LYS A 438 4.20 15.54 -11.50
C LYS A 438 5.29 16.11 -10.60
N ARG A 439 4.98 16.43 -9.34
CA ARG A 439 5.96 16.91 -8.36
C ARG A 439 7.15 15.96 -8.23
N LEU A 440 6.89 14.65 -8.14
CA LEU A 440 7.94 13.64 -8.04
C LEU A 440 8.73 13.52 -9.34
N MET A 441 8.07 13.41 -10.50
CA MET A 441 8.75 13.29 -11.80
C MET A 441 9.61 14.52 -12.14
N THR A 442 9.12 15.73 -11.83
CA THR A 442 9.88 16.98 -11.90
C THR A 442 11.18 16.87 -11.09
N ALA A 443 11.10 16.44 -9.83
CA ALA A 443 12.28 16.26 -8.98
C ALA A 443 13.22 15.17 -9.49
N ARG A 444 12.67 14.03 -9.93
CA ARG A 444 13.44 12.89 -10.47
C ARG A 444 14.20 13.23 -11.76
N LEU A 445 13.71 14.21 -12.53
CA LEU A 445 14.36 14.77 -13.71
C LEU A 445 15.28 15.97 -13.43
N GLY A 446 15.38 16.40 -12.17
CA GLY A 446 16.24 17.51 -11.77
C GLY A 446 15.69 18.87 -12.15
N LEU A 447 14.37 19.06 -12.18
CA LEU A 447 13.74 20.35 -12.39
C LEU A 447 13.35 20.97 -11.03
N LYS A 448 13.45 22.29 -10.89
CA LYS A 448 13.02 23.06 -9.70
C LYS A 448 11.55 23.45 -9.79
N SER A 449 11.11 23.80 -10.99
CA SER A 449 9.77 24.29 -11.27
C SER A 449 9.03 23.32 -12.18
N GLN A 450 7.71 23.38 -12.18
CA GLN A 450 6.89 22.62 -13.13
C GLN A 450 6.37 23.58 -14.20
N GLN A 451 6.54 23.21 -15.47
CA GLN A 451 5.84 23.82 -16.60
C GLN A 451 4.81 22.83 -17.15
N ASP A 452 3.71 23.34 -17.72
CA ASP A 452 2.65 22.48 -18.27
C ASP A 452 3.17 21.56 -19.39
N SER A 453 4.10 22.06 -20.22
CA SER A 453 4.73 21.30 -21.30
C SER A 453 5.67 20.19 -20.84
N ASP A 454 6.14 20.20 -19.57
CA ASP A 454 7.10 19.20 -19.07
C ASP A 454 6.51 17.79 -19.14
N PHE A 455 5.20 17.66 -18.92
CA PHE A 455 4.51 16.38 -18.94
C PHE A 455 4.61 15.72 -20.32
N ASP A 456 4.17 16.42 -21.37
CA ASP A 456 4.13 15.85 -22.73
C ASP A 456 5.52 15.74 -23.35
N THR A 457 6.37 16.75 -23.13
CA THR A 457 7.63 16.86 -23.86
C THR A 457 8.80 16.13 -23.19
N LEU A 458 8.75 15.93 -21.87
CA LEU A 458 9.80 15.28 -21.11
C LEU A 458 9.34 13.97 -20.47
N PHE A 459 8.21 13.95 -19.76
CA PHE A 459 7.84 12.78 -18.95
C PHE A 459 7.36 11.64 -19.85
N SER A 460 6.37 11.91 -20.70
CA SER A 460 5.82 10.92 -21.64
C SER A 460 6.89 10.39 -22.59
N GLU A 461 7.63 11.28 -23.26
CA GLU A 461 8.67 10.87 -24.21
C GLU A 461 9.79 10.04 -23.54
N LEU A 462 10.16 10.33 -22.29
CA LEU A 462 11.09 9.49 -21.52
C LEU A 462 10.54 8.08 -21.39
N LEU A 463 9.33 7.94 -20.85
CA LEU A 463 8.71 6.63 -20.64
C LEU A 463 8.53 5.88 -21.96
N ASP A 464 8.17 6.57 -23.04
CA ASP A 464 7.98 5.95 -24.37
C ASP A 464 9.26 5.33 -24.91
N PHE A 465 10.43 5.99 -24.74
CA PHE A 465 11.68 5.39 -25.18
C PHE A 465 12.22 4.36 -24.20
N LEU A 466 11.91 4.46 -22.89
CA LEU A 466 12.23 3.39 -21.94
C LEU A 466 11.48 2.11 -22.30
N GLU A 467 10.21 2.22 -22.66
CA GLU A 467 9.40 1.09 -23.13
C GLU A 467 9.91 0.56 -24.47
N ALA A 468 10.06 1.44 -25.47
CA ALA A 468 10.43 1.04 -26.83
C ALA A 468 11.80 0.33 -26.92
N TYR A 469 12.72 0.66 -26.00
CA TYR A 469 14.07 0.10 -25.99
C TYR A 469 14.36 -0.81 -24.78
N GLU A 470 13.31 -1.20 -24.02
CA GLU A 470 13.40 -2.11 -22.88
C GLU A 470 14.44 -1.68 -21.81
N LEU A 471 14.49 -0.39 -21.52
CA LEU A 471 15.51 0.23 -20.67
C LEU A 471 15.15 0.12 -19.18
N ASP A 472 16.18 0.08 -18.34
CA ASP A 472 16.00 -0.03 -16.89
C ASP A 472 15.41 1.25 -16.30
N PHE A 473 14.26 1.11 -15.64
CA PHE A 473 13.47 2.23 -15.14
C PHE A 473 14.24 3.05 -14.09
N HIS A 474 14.91 2.40 -13.15
CA HIS A 474 15.60 3.10 -12.06
C HIS A 474 16.93 3.70 -12.50
N HIS A 475 17.69 2.94 -13.28
CA HIS A 475 18.97 3.41 -13.81
C HIS A 475 18.81 4.58 -14.76
N ALA A 476 17.73 4.67 -15.53
CA ALA A 476 17.44 5.83 -16.36
C ALA A 476 17.53 7.14 -15.55
N PHE A 477 16.84 7.21 -14.41
CA PHE A 477 16.90 8.40 -13.55
C PHE A 477 18.23 8.51 -12.79
N ARG A 478 18.75 7.41 -12.23
CA ARG A 478 19.99 7.45 -11.43
C ARG A 478 21.20 7.85 -12.26
N ARG A 479 21.34 7.33 -13.47
CA ARG A 479 22.46 7.66 -14.37
C ARG A 479 22.33 9.06 -14.96
N LEU A 480 21.11 9.49 -15.31
CA LEU A 480 20.84 10.88 -15.70
C LEU A 480 21.25 11.88 -14.60
N SER A 481 21.13 11.49 -13.33
CA SER A 481 21.55 12.31 -12.18
C SER A 481 23.04 12.70 -12.21
N SER A 482 23.89 11.95 -12.91
CA SER A 482 25.33 12.21 -13.03
C SER A 482 25.74 12.87 -14.36
N LEU A 483 24.80 13.06 -15.29
CA LEU A 483 25.09 13.64 -16.60
C LEU A 483 25.14 15.16 -16.54
N SER A 484 26.28 15.78 -16.87
CA SER A 484 26.35 17.26 -16.90
C SER A 484 25.78 17.83 -18.21
N VAL A 485 24.95 18.87 -18.13
CA VAL A 485 24.33 19.55 -19.29
C VAL A 485 25.33 20.31 -20.14
N SER A 486 26.44 20.77 -19.55
CA SER A 486 27.55 21.40 -20.28
C SER A 486 28.22 20.44 -21.28
N LYS A 487 28.03 19.12 -21.10
CA LYS A 487 28.55 18.10 -22.01
C LYS A 487 27.57 17.76 -23.14
N LEU A 488 26.48 18.51 -23.31
CA LEU A 488 25.39 18.20 -24.25
C LEU A 488 25.20 19.25 -25.36
N ASP A 489 26.19 20.12 -25.59
CA ASP A 489 26.03 21.27 -26.50
C ASP A 489 25.99 20.86 -27.99
N SER A 490 26.67 19.77 -28.39
CA SER A 490 26.64 19.26 -29.76
C SER A 490 25.73 18.04 -29.92
N ASP A 491 25.27 17.79 -31.16
CA ASP A 491 24.45 16.61 -31.46
C ASP A 491 25.19 15.30 -31.21
N GLU A 492 26.47 15.23 -31.63
CA GLU A 492 27.35 14.09 -31.37
C GLU A 492 27.51 13.82 -29.87
N ALA A 493 27.68 14.88 -29.07
CA ALA A 493 27.81 14.73 -27.62
C ALA A 493 26.51 14.18 -26.98
N ARG A 494 25.34 14.60 -27.47
CA ARG A 494 24.04 14.04 -27.03
C ARG A 494 23.85 12.59 -27.46
N GLN A 495 24.27 12.22 -28.67
CA GLN A 495 24.22 10.83 -29.13
C GLN A 495 25.13 9.92 -28.30
N ASN A 496 26.34 10.39 -27.96
CA ASN A 496 27.24 9.66 -27.07
C ASN A 496 26.68 9.57 -25.64
N ALA A 497 26.08 10.66 -25.13
CA ALA A 497 25.46 10.67 -23.81
C ALA A 497 24.24 9.74 -23.69
N ALA A 498 23.58 9.40 -24.80
CA ALA A 498 22.48 8.43 -24.79
C ALA A 498 22.92 7.03 -24.29
N ASP A 499 24.21 6.72 -24.35
CA ASP A 499 24.75 5.43 -23.89
C ASP A 499 24.53 5.17 -22.39
N ILE A 500 24.33 6.21 -21.58
CA ILE A 500 24.07 6.03 -20.15
C ILE A 500 22.79 5.22 -19.89
N PHE A 501 21.82 5.25 -20.81
CA PHE A 501 20.54 4.57 -20.62
C PHE A 501 20.60 3.08 -20.96
N PHE A 502 21.59 2.66 -21.76
CA PHE A 502 21.72 1.27 -22.16
C PHE A 502 22.45 0.45 -21.09
N ARG A 503 22.18 -0.85 -21.09
CA ARG A 503 22.91 -1.79 -20.23
C ARG A 503 24.34 -1.93 -20.74
N SER A 504 25.28 -2.10 -19.82
CA SER A 504 26.70 -2.33 -20.14
C SER A 504 26.91 -3.56 -21.02
N ASP A 505 25.98 -4.51 -20.96
CA ASP A 505 26.11 -5.85 -21.48
C ASP A 505 25.15 -6.19 -22.63
N ASN A 506 24.33 -5.22 -23.04
CA ASN A 506 23.32 -5.33 -24.09
C ASN A 506 23.08 -3.97 -24.77
N LEU A 507 23.77 -3.71 -25.88
CA LEU A 507 23.51 -2.54 -26.72
C LEU A 507 22.32 -2.82 -27.66
N PRO A 508 21.48 -1.81 -27.96
CA PRO A 508 20.34 -1.98 -28.87
C PRO A 508 20.78 -2.43 -30.26
N LYS A 509 19.99 -3.31 -30.89
CA LYS A 509 20.20 -3.74 -32.29
C LYS A 509 20.12 -2.56 -33.26
N ASP A 510 19.23 -1.60 -32.98
CA ASP A 510 19.07 -0.35 -33.73
C ASP A 510 19.77 0.83 -33.02
N GLY A 511 21.06 0.64 -32.75
CA GLY A 511 21.85 1.56 -31.91
C GLY A 511 21.95 3.00 -32.43
N ALA A 512 21.80 3.25 -33.73
CA ALA A 512 21.82 4.61 -34.28
C ALA A 512 20.47 5.33 -34.12
N GLU A 513 19.36 4.63 -34.37
CA GLU A 513 18.01 5.20 -34.24
C GLU A 513 17.68 5.52 -32.77
N SER A 514 17.92 4.56 -31.88
CA SER A 514 17.70 4.71 -30.44
C SER A 514 18.49 5.87 -29.83
N ARG A 515 19.80 5.96 -30.14
CA ARG A 515 20.62 7.11 -29.74
C ARG A 515 20.10 8.42 -30.30
N GLY A 516 19.68 8.45 -31.56
CA GLY A 516 19.10 9.64 -32.18
C GLY A 516 17.81 10.12 -31.52
N ARG A 517 16.92 9.20 -31.11
CA ARG A 517 15.70 9.54 -30.37
C ARG A 517 16.02 10.10 -28.98
N ILE A 518 16.88 9.42 -28.23
CA ILE A 518 17.29 9.84 -26.88
C ILE A 518 18.06 11.17 -26.93
N ALA A 519 18.93 11.38 -27.93
CA ALA A 519 19.66 12.64 -28.10
C ALA A 519 18.73 13.84 -28.30
N LYS A 520 17.63 13.68 -29.05
CA LYS A 520 16.60 14.72 -29.21
C LYS A 520 15.87 15.00 -27.90
N TRP A 521 15.60 13.97 -27.10
CA TRP A 521 15.02 14.16 -25.78
C TRP A 521 16.00 14.88 -24.83
N LEU A 522 17.28 14.46 -24.81
CA LEU A 522 18.34 15.10 -24.03
C LEU A 522 18.52 16.58 -24.38
N GLN A 523 18.31 16.96 -25.65
CA GLN A 523 18.30 18.36 -26.06
C GLN A 523 17.19 19.17 -25.38
N LYS A 524 15.96 18.63 -25.34
CA LYS A 524 14.82 19.28 -24.69
C LYS A 524 15.02 19.34 -23.17
N TRP A 525 15.42 18.21 -22.58
CA TRP A 525 15.69 18.11 -21.14
C TRP A 525 16.81 19.05 -20.69
N SER A 526 17.93 19.10 -21.42
CA SER A 526 19.06 19.96 -21.04
C SER A 526 18.71 21.44 -21.15
N ALA A 527 17.96 21.86 -22.17
CA ALA A 527 17.43 23.22 -22.28
C ALA A 527 16.55 23.57 -21.08
N ARG A 528 15.61 22.69 -20.73
CA ARG A 528 14.71 22.87 -19.59
C ARG A 528 15.44 22.92 -18.25
N VAL A 529 16.47 22.10 -18.07
CA VAL A 529 17.34 22.15 -16.89
C VAL A 529 18.10 23.47 -16.83
N LYS A 530 18.68 23.93 -17.95
CA LYS A 530 19.41 25.20 -18.01
C LYS A 530 18.53 26.40 -17.66
N GLU A 531 17.22 26.35 -17.95
CA GLU A 531 16.27 27.36 -17.47
C GLU A 531 16.18 27.43 -15.94
N ASP A 532 16.20 26.28 -15.24
CA ASP A 532 16.06 26.21 -13.77
C ASP A 532 17.40 26.39 -13.02
N TRP A 533 18.51 25.94 -13.61
CA TRP A 533 19.81 25.81 -12.94
C TRP A 533 20.94 26.62 -13.59
N GLY A 534 20.80 27.05 -14.84
CA GLY A 534 21.90 27.61 -15.63
C GLY A 534 22.84 26.52 -16.17
N GLU A 535 24.07 26.93 -16.53
CA GLU A 535 25.08 26.04 -17.13
C GLU A 535 25.83 25.18 -16.10
N ASP A 536 25.97 25.66 -14.86
CA ASP A 536 26.51 24.88 -13.73
C ASP A 536 25.38 24.09 -13.07
N ASP A 537 25.35 22.78 -13.34
CA ASP A 537 24.31 21.88 -12.89
C ASP A 537 24.70 20.98 -11.71
N SER A 538 25.77 21.32 -10.99
CA SER A 538 26.22 20.58 -9.79
C SER A 538 25.10 20.44 -8.75
N GLY A 539 24.41 21.53 -8.41
CA GLY A 539 23.26 21.50 -7.51
C GLY A 539 22.09 20.65 -8.02
N ARG A 540 21.92 20.52 -9.34
CA ARG A 540 20.92 19.61 -9.92
C ARG A 540 21.31 18.15 -9.69
N GLN A 541 22.58 17.81 -9.89
CA GLN A 541 23.08 16.45 -9.68
C GLN A 541 22.84 16.01 -8.23
N GLU A 542 23.16 16.86 -7.26
CA GLU A 542 22.88 16.62 -5.84
C GLU A 542 21.39 16.44 -5.57
N ALA A 543 20.54 17.34 -6.09
CA ALA A 543 19.09 17.28 -5.93
C ALA A 543 18.49 15.99 -6.52
N MET A 544 18.95 15.57 -7.70
CA MET A 544 18.50 14.33 -8.34
C MET A 544 18.96 13.09 -7.58
N LYS A 545 20.22 13.04 -7.13
CA LYS A 545 20.76 11.92 -6.36
C LYS A 545 20.04 11.72 -5.03
N ALA A 546 19.53 12.80 -4.43
CA ALA A 546 18.75 12.75 -3.20
C ALA A 546 17.32 12.16 -3.38
N VAL A 547 16.82 12.07 -4.61
CA VAL A 547 15.47 11.55 -4.90
C VAL A 547 15.45 10.33 -5.82
N ASN A 548 16.57 10.01 -6.47
CA ASN A 548 16.74 8.84 -7.34
C ASN A 548 17.62 7.79 -6.63
N PRO A 549 17.03 6.68 -6.14
CA PRO A 549 17.77 5.66 -5.41
C PRO A 549 18.92 5.07 -6.24
N SER A 550 20.06 4.84 -5.60
CA SER A 550 21.14 4.00 -6.14
C SER A 550 20.84 2.52 -5.91
N PHE A 551 20.24 2.18 -4.76
CA PHE A 551 19.84 0.83 -4.40
C PHE A 551 18.32 0.66 -4.49
N VAL A 552 17.89 -0.45 -5.07
CA VAL A 552 16.49 -0.89 -5.12
C VAL A 552 16.49 -2.39 -4.77
N PRO A 553 15.66 -2.88 -3.84
CA PRO A 553 15.60 -4.30 -3.48
C PRO A 553 14.85 -5.09 -4.56
N ARG A 554 15.48 -5.20 -5.74
CA ARG A 554 14.95 -5.88 -6.92
C ARG A 554 14.68 -7.35 -6.64
N SER A 555 13.80 -7.96 -7.43
CA SER A 555 13.39 -9.36 -7.23
C SER A 555 14.56 -10.33 -7.16
N TRP A 556 15.60 -10.13 -7.99
CA TRP A 556 16.78 -10.99 -7.97
C TRP A 556 17.62 -10.84 -6.69
N ILE A 557 17.69 -9.65 -6.10
CA ILE A 557 18.38 -9.37 -4.83
C ILE A 557 17.64 -10.07 -3.70
N LEU A 558 16.30 -9.97 -3.69
CA LEU A 558 15.46 -10.65 -2.71
C LEU A 558 15.58 -12.17 -2.81
N ASP A 559 15.55 -12.72 -4.02
CA ASP A 559 15.75 -14.16 -4.26
C ASP A 559 17.11 -14.64 -3.74
N GLU A 560 18.17 -13.87 -4.02
CA GLU A 560 19.52 -14.21 -3.58
C GLU A 560 19.66 -14.10 -2.05
N LEU A 561 19.10 -13.04 -1.47
CA LEU A 561 19.04 -12.85 -0.02
C LEU A 561 18.38 -14.06 0.66
N ILE A 562 17.24 -14.51 0.13
CA ILE A 562 16.54 -15.71 0.62
C ILE A 562 17.43 -16.95 0.46
N ASP A 563 18.04 -17.16 -0.71
CA ASP A 563 18.90 -18.34 -0.96
C ASP A 563 20.09 -18.41 0.00
N ARG A 564 20.76 -17.27 0.24
CA ARG A 564 21.90 -17.15 1.15
C ARG A 564 21.51 -17.44 2.59
N ILE A 565 20.39 -16.89 3.05
CA ILE A 565 19.90 -17.09 4.42
C ILE A 565 19.38 -18.52 4.62
N GLU A 566 18.55 -19.02 3.71
CA GLU A 566 17.84 -20.31 3.88
C GLU A 566 18.72 -21.52 3.55
N LYS A 567 19.54 -21.45 2.51
CA LYS A 567 20.28 -22.62 2.01
C LYS A 567 21.76 -22.60 2.36
N LYS A 568 22.38 -21.41 2.40
CA LYS A 568 23.81 -21.27 2.68
C LYS A 568 24.11 -20.95 4.15
N GLY A 569 23.08 -20.58 4.93
CA GLY A 569 23.23 -20.23 6.34
C GLY A 569 23.95 -18.89 6.57
N GLU A 570 24.07 -18.07 5.53
CA GLU A 570 24.74 -16.78 5.60
C GLU A 570 23.77 -15.74 6.16
N ARG A 571 23.72 -15.57 7.50
CA ARG A 571 22.78 -14.64 8.15
C ARG A 571 23.21 -13.18 8.05
N GLU A 572 24.51 -12.93 8.02
CA GLU A 572 25.13 -11.59 8.04
C GLU A 572 24.75 -10.71 6.83
N ILE A 573 24.33 -11.32 5.72
CA ILE A 573 23.87 -10.58 4.54
C ILE A 573 22.58 -9.78 4.80
N LEU A 574 21.73 -10.20 5.74
CA LEU A 574 20.49 -9.49 6.01
C LEU A 574 20.75 -8.08 6.59
N PRO A 575 21.54 -7.91 7.66
CA PRO A 575 21.95 -6.58 8.13
C PRO A 575 22.61 -5.72 7.04
N GLN A 576 23.42 -6.31 6.17
CA GLN A 576 24.09 -5.61 5.07
C GLN A 576 23.09 -5.05 4.05
N ILE A 577 22.18 -5.90 3.55
CA ILE A 577 21.09 -5.47 2.66
C ILE A 577 20.20 -4.44 3.36
N MET A 578 19.87 -4.63 4.64
CA MET A 578 19.07 -3.67 5.38
C MET A 578 19.73 -2.30 5.51
N LYS A 579 21.06 -2.22 5.62
CA LYS A 579 21.78 -0.95 5.59
C LYS A 579 21.57 -0.21 4.27
N MET A 580 21.73 -0.92 3.14
CA MET A 580 21.46 -0.36 1.81
C MET A 580 19.99 0.05 1.65
N ASN A 581 19.10 -0.77 2.18
CA ASN A 581 17.65 -0.61 2.11
C ASN A 581 17.15 0.62 2.90
N LEU A 582 17.76 0.90 4.05
CA LEU A 582 17.42 2.05 4.89
C LEU A 582 18.05 3.35 4.38
N GLU A 583 19.13 3.28 3.60
CA GLU A 583 19.83 4.44 3.02
C GLU A 583 19.95 4.35 1.49
N PRO A 584 18.84 4.23 0.76
CA PRO A 584 18.85 3.79 -0.64
C PRO A 584 19.37 4.84 -1.63
N PHE A 585 19.68 6.05 -1.17
CA PHE A 585 20.20 7.16 -1.98
C PHE A 585 21.73 7.33 -1.85
N SER A 586 22.35 6.66 -0.89
CA SER A 586 23.79 6.74 -0.62
C SER A 586 24.62 6.20 -1.79
N GLU A 587 25.85 6.69 -1.94
CA GLU A 587 26.77 6.21 -2.98
C GLU A 587 27.62 5.00 -2.52
N SER A 588 27.71 4.78 -1.21
CA SER A 588 28.35 3.61 -0.58
C SER A 588 27.82 3.43 0.85
N TRP A 589 27.91 2.21 1.37
CA TRP A 589 27.45 1.83 2.72
C TRP A 589 28.60 1.28 3.57
N GLY A 590 29.85 1.37 3.11
CA GLY A 590 31.01 0.84 3.84
C GLY A 590 30.98 -0.68 4.01
N LEU A 591 30.34 -1.39 3.07
CA LEU A 591 30.36 -2.83 2.93
C LEU A 591 31.47 -3.24 1.94
N ASP A 592 31.45 -4.50 1.49
CA ASP A 592 32.34 -4.95 0.42
C ASP A 592 32.03 -4.19 -0.88
N ALA A 593 33.04 -3.57 -1.49
CA ALA A 593 32.86 -2.68 -2.63
C ALA A 593 32.39 -3.42 -3.89
N GLU A 594 32.86 -4.65 -4.13
CA GLU A 594 32.43 -5.43 -5.29
C GLU A 594 30.96 -5.85 -5.14
N GLU A 595 30.57 -6.24 -3.94
CA GLU A 595 29.20 -6.61 -3.61
C GLU A 595 28.23 -5.42 -3.70
N GLU A 596 28.60 -4.25 -3.15
CA GLU A 596 27.82 -3.01 -3.30
C GLU A 596 27.60 -2.67 -4.78
N GLN A 597 28.66 -2.68 -5.59
CA GLN A 597 28.58 -2.37 -7.02
C GLN A 597 27.69 -3.37 -7.78
N ARG A 598 27.72 -4.66 -7.40
CA ARG A 598 26.85 -5.67 -8.00
C ARG A 598 25.37 -5.45 -7.68
N PHE A 599 25.04 -5.06 -6.44
CA PHE A 599 23.66 -4.82 -6.04
C PHE A 599 23.05 -3.54 -6.63
N ILE A 600 23.86 -2.51 -6.92
CA ILE A 600 23.40 -1.29 -7.61
C ILE A 600 23.55 -1.35 -9.15
N GLY A 601 24.26 -2.37 -9.65
CA GLY A 601 24.55 -2.58 -11.07
C GLY A 601 23.38 -3.14 -11.89
N ASP A 602 23.67 -3.48 -13.15
CA ASP A 602 22.69 -4.06 -14.09
C ASP A 602 22.15 -5.40 -13.57
N VAL A 603 20.86 -5.69 -13.81
CA VAL A 603 20.25 -6.98 -13.46
C VAL A 603 21.02 -8.13 -14.15
N PRO A 604 21.51 -9.16 -13.42
CA PRO A 604 22.35 -10.21 -13.99
C PRO A 604 21.71 -10.98 -15.17
N LYS A 605 22.48 -11.25 -16.24
CA LYS A 605 22.00 -11.88 -17.50
C LYS A 605 21.19 -13.17 -17.31
N TYR A 606 21.62 -14.05 -16.42
CA TYR A 606 20.95 -15.34 -16.20
C TYR A 606 19.56 -15.20 -15.57
N LYS A 607 19.26 -14.05 -14.95
CA LYS A 607 17.93 -13.72 -14.42
C LYS A 607 17.06 -13.02 -15.46
N VAL A 608 17.63 -12.19 -16.34
CA VAL A 608 16.91 -11.58 -17.48
C VAL A 608 16.30 -12.65 -18.39
N ALA A 609 17.04 -13.73 -18.67
CA ALA A 609 16.55 -14.86 -19.48
C ALA A 609 15.41 -15.64 -18.80
N MET A 610 15.39 -15.71 -17.46
CA MET A 610 14.37 -16.42 -16.68
C MET A 610 13.03 -15.65 -16.68
N PHE A 611 13.07 -14.32 -16.59
CA PHE A 611 11.90 -13.44 -16.77
C PHE A 611 11.44 -13.35 -18.23
N GLY A 612 12.38 -13.41 -19.19
CA GLY A 612 12.08 -13.51 -20.62
C GLY A 612 11.38 -14.82 -21.00
N MET A 613 11.69 -15.93 -20.33
CA MET A 613 10.98 -17.21 -20.51
C MET A 613 9.56 -17.19 -19.94
N THR A 614 9.26 -16.35 -18.94
CA THR A 614 7.89 -16.19 -18.43
C THR A 614 6.96 -15.52 -19.45
N LYS A 615 7.50 -14.70 -20.38
CA LYS A 615 6.74 -14.18 -21.54
C LYS A 615 6.32 -15.28 -22.53
N TYR A 616 6.97 -16.45 -22.56
CA TYR A 616 6.73 -17.48 -23.57
C TYR A 616 5.80 -18.63 -23.15
N TYR A 617 5.41 -18.72 -21.88
CA TYR A 617 4.47 -19.76 -21.41
C TYR A 617 3.01 -19.31 -21.31
N GLY A 618 2.72 -18.03 -21.61
CA GLY A 618 1.36 -17.51 -21.77
C GLY A 618 0.93 -17.48 -23.23
N GLY A 619 0.43 -18.61 -23.76
CA GLY A 619 -0.43 -18.65 -24.96
C GLY A 619 0.22 -18.32 -26.30
N LEU A 620 0.25 -19.31 -27.20
CA LEU A 620 0.40 -19.11 -28.65
C LEU A 620 -0.67 -18.13 -29.17
N VAL A 621 -0.27 -16.88 -29.44
CA VAL A 621 -1.00 -16.00 -30.37
C VAL A 621 -0.26 -16.08 -31.71
N PRO A 622 -0.94 -16.39 -32.83
CA PRO A 622 -0.26 -16.56 -34.12
C PRO A 622 0.47 -15.28 -34.55
N GLN A 623 1.74 -15.42 -34.92
CA GLN A 623 2.53 -14.40 -35.59
C GLN A 623 1.84 -14.02 -36.91
N LEU A 624 1.37 -12.77 -37.02
CA LEU A 624 1.10 -12.15 -38.31
C LEU A 624 2.35 -11.38 -38.74
N SER A 625 2.94 -11.83 -39.85
CA SER A 625 4.08 -11.27 -40.53
C SER A 625 3.72 -10.02 -41.33
N GLY A 626 4.62 -9.03 -41.33
CA GLY A 626 4.91 -8.17 -42.48
C GLY A 626 3.92 -7.03 -42.80
N ASP A 627 4.44 -5.81 -42.85
CA ASP A 627 3.84 -4.60 -43.43
C ASP A 627 2.63 -3.97 -42.70
N GLY A 628 2.93 -3.28 -41.60
CA GLY A 628 2.04 -2.33 -40.94
C GLY A 628 2.73 -1.13 -40.29
N TYR A 629 3.98 -0.83 -40.65
CA TYR A 629 4.71 0.34 -40.15
C TYR A 629 4.40 1.57 -41.01
N LYS A 630 3.36 2.33 -40.63
CA LYS A 630 3.11 3.77 -40.90
C LYS A 630 1.60 4.05 -40.93
N ARG A 631 0.98 4.26 -39.76
CA ARG A 631 -0.19 5.15 -39.54
C ARG A 631 -0.70 5.06 -38.09
N VAL A 632 0.06 5.56 -37.12
CA VAL A 632 -0.50 6.12 -35.88
C VAL A 632 0.48 7.21 -35.45
N ARG A 633 0.25 8.44 -35.90
CA ARG A 633 0.93 9.65 -35.41
C ARG A 633 -0.16 10.66 -35.11
N ARG A 634 -0.11 11.20 -33.88
CA ARG A 634 -1.11 11.99 -33.14
C ARG A 634 -2.18 11.12 -32.48
N PHE A 635 -2.04 10.86 -31.19
CA PHE A 635 -3.10 10.71 -30.18
C PHE A 635 -2.43 10.30 -28.85
N GLU A 636 -1.74 11.24 -28.18
CA GLU A 636 -0.93 10.94 -26.97
C GLU A 636 -1.07 11.98 -25.84
N GLU A 637 -2.13 12.78 -25.84
CA GLU A 637 -2.56 13.55 -24.64
C GLU A 637 -3.35 12.64 -23.67
N SER A 638 -3.60 11.38 -24.04
CA SER A 638 -4.84 10.70 -23.67
C SER A 638 -4.68 9.48 -22.76
N ARG A 639 -3.64 8.63 -22.78
CA ARG A 639 -3.75 7.32 -22.08
C ARG A 639 -3.62 7.30 -20.55
N LEU A 640 -2.87 8.20 -19.91
CA LEU A 640 -2.89 8.32 -18.44
C LEU A 640 -4.10 9.13 -17.95
N TYR A 641 -4.58 10.07 -18.77
CA TYR A 641 -5.70 10.96 -18.45
C TYR A 641 -7.07 10.32 -18.79
N GLU A 642 -7.21 9.63 -19.93
CA GLU A 642 -8.37 8.83 -20.37
C GLU A 642 -8.54 7.57 -19.53
N ASN A 643 -7.51 6.82 -19.14
CA ASN A 643 -7.74 5.70 -18.20
C ASN A 643 -8.25 6.17 -16.83
N VAL A 644 -7.89 7.40 -16.46
CA VAL A 644 -8.35 8.12 -15.28
C VAL A 644 -9.58 9.01 -15.61
N SER A 645 -10.13 9.01 -16.83
CA SER A 645 -11.31 9.82 -17.20
C SER A 645 -12.44 8.95 -17.77
N GLU A 646 -12.15 8.03 -18.70
CA GLU A 646 -13.07 7.01 -19.24
C GLU A 646 -13.64 6.11 -18.12
N THR A 647 -12.85 5.78 -17.09
CA THR A 647 -13.32 5.01 -15.92
C THR A 647 -14.18 5.84 -14.95
N PHE A 648 -14.16 7.18 -15.07
CA PHE A 648 -14.96 8.08 -14.24
C PHE A 648 -16.26 8.51 -14.94
N THR A 649 -16.34 8.35 -16.27
CA THR A 649 -17.55 8.58 -17.06
C THR A 649 -18.36 7.31 -17.33
N GLN A 650 -17.78 6.12 -17.12
CA GLN A 650 -18.50 4.85 -17.22
C GLN A 650 -18.84 4.33 -15.83
N ASN A 651 -20.12 4.04 -15.61
CA ASN A 651 -20.56 3.35 -14.40
C ASN A 651 -19.76 2.04 -14.28
N PRO A 652 -19.11 1.73 -13.15
CA PRO A 652 -18.39 0.46 -12.97
C PRO A 652 -19.25 -0.78 -13.21
N ALA A 653 -20.58 -0.64 -13.25
CA ALA A 653 -21.54 -1.66 -13.65
C ALA A 653 -21.49 -2.03 -15.16
N ASP A 654 -20.92 -1.20 -16.03
CA ASP A 654 -20.95 -1.42 -17.49
C ASP A 654 -19.81 -2.32 -18.00
N GLN A 655 -18.78 -2.58 -17.19
CA GLN A 655 -17.65 -3.44 -17.59
C GLN A 655 -17.85 -4.93 -17.22
N PHE A 656 -18.89 -5.29 -16.47
CA PHE A 656 -19.21 -6.66 -16.09
C PHE A 656 -20.72 -6.82 -15.93
N PRO A 657 -21.36 -7.87 -16.49
CA PRO A 657 -22.82 -7.98 -16.50
C PRO A 657 -23.37 -7.97 -15.07
N ALA A 658 -24.26 -7.01 -14.81
CA ALA A 658 -25.04 -6.92 -13.60
C ALA A 658 -25.79 -8.24 -13.37
N SER A 659 -25.51 -8.90 -12.24
CA SER A 659 -26.46 -9.84 -11.67
C SER A 659 -27.05 -9.24 -10.40
N GLN A 660 -28.36 -9.01 -10.50
CA GLN A 660 -29.36 -8.64 -9.48
C GLN A 660 -29.57 -7.14 -9.23
N ASP A 661 -30.83 -6.77 -9.53
CA ASP A 661 -31.47 -5.48 -9.33
C ASP A 661 -31.28 -4.93 -7.92
N TYR A 662 -30.99 -3.63 -7.87
CA TYR A 662 -30.92 -2.82 -6.66
C TYR A 662 -32.28 -2.66 -5.93
N SER A 663 -33.37 -3.25 -6.43
CA SER A 663 -34.69 -3.23 -5.79
C SER A 663 -34.92 -4.32 -4.73
N ASP A 664 -34.15 -5.42 -4.76
CA ASP A 664 -34.46 -6.59 -3.93
C ASP A 664 -33.80 -6.58 -2.54
N LEU A 665 -32.89 -5.64 -2.27
CA LEU A 665 -32.18 -5.53 -0.98
C LEU A 665 -32.90 -4.66 0.06
N LEU A 666 -34.01 -4.01 -0.31
CA LEU A 666 -34.86 -3.23 0.61
C LEU A 666 -36.05 -4.02 1.18
N GLN A 667 -36.24 -5.30 0.81
CA GLN A 667 -37.37 -6.11 1.28
C GLN A 667 -37.03 -7.15 2.36
N ALA A 668 -35.79 -7.21 2.85
CA ALA A 668 -35.38 -8.20 3.85
C ALA A 668 -35.49 -7.69 5.30
N ASP A 669 -36.54 -6.93 5.63
CA ASP A 669 -36.88 -6.63 7.03
C ASP A 669 -38.40 -6.73 7.25
N ASN A 670 -38.93 -7.96 7.21
CA ASN A 670 -40.17 -8.35 7.87
C ASN A 670 -40.47 -9.85 7.72
N SER A 671 -39.72 -10.72 8.40
CA SER A 671 -40.27 -12.02 8.82
C SER A 671 -39.55 -12.58 10.04
N ARG A 672 -40.05 -12.21 11.22
CA ARG A 672 -39.82 -13.01 12.44
C ARG A 672 -40.47 -14.38 12.26
N PRO A 673 -39.75 -15.51 12.41
CA PRO A 673 -40.42 -16.81 12.40
C PRO A 673 -41.17 -16.99 13.72
N LYS A 674 -42.49 -17.14 13.62
CA LYS A 674 -43.33 -17.62 14.71
C LYS A 674 -42.85 -19.01 15.14
N ARG A 675 -42.67 -19.19 16.44
CA ARG A 675 -42.60 -20.51 17.09
C ARG A 675 -43.84 -21.34 16.69
N SER A 676 -43.62 -22.53 16.14
CA SER A 676 -44.58 -23.63 16.25
C SER A 676 -43.86 -24.97 16.35
N SER A 677 -44.14 -25.65 17.45
CA SER A 677 -43.93 -27.07 17.73
C SER A 677 -44.59 -28.02 16.71
N ILE A 678 -44.14 -29.30 16.70
CA ILE A 678 -44.77 -30.58 16.26
C ILE A 678 -43.78 -31.34 15.32
N VAL A 679 -42.99 -32.31 15.80
CA VAL A 679 -43.24 -33.78 16.02
C VAL A 679 -43.19 -34.65 14.73
N SER A 680 -42.29 -35.66 14.74
CA SER A 680 -42.18 -36.90 13.92
C SER A 680 -41.97 -36.72 12.40
N GLN A 681 -41.14 -37.48 11.69
CA GLN A 681 -40.57 -38.82 11.83
C GLN A 681 -39.08 -38.86 11.44
#